data_AF-A0AAD8F2K0-F1
#
_entry.id   AF-A0AAD8F2K0-F1
#
_cell.length_a   1.000
_cell.length_b   1.000
_cell.length_c   1.000
_cell.angle_alpha   90.00
_cell.angle_beta   90.00
_cell.angle_gamma   90.00
#
_symmetry.space_group_name_H-M   'P 1'
#
loop_
_entity.id
_entity.type
_entity.pdbx_description
1 polymer ?
#
loop_
_entity_poly.entity_id
_entity_poly.type
_entity_poly.pdbx_seq_one_letter_code
_entity_poly.pdbx_strand_id
1 'polypeptide(L)'
;MTEKKNSQLEIFLESQEKLNNEHLIKALKSIYSSTPFDDFWNEFRKLILSPLSVFNREPAVEKVIDFIAKFVISLALELKISRQKRVSENNEEEDDSMHPLLMKLFYFLLDIHRSKEKAVRFRTCQLVSKLLINLEEDAQIEDDLFDRIYQCMIERLRDKVPIVRVHAVLALKRLQTPLDETCPITKAFIILMSRDAMYEVRNIVLTSIAVSKLTLPAIIERTYDVHEKVRKTAYTVIAEKIPVKALTIEQRVQLLQNGLNDRSDIVKAACAKQLLQSWLCAFQGNILELLSLLDVQSSVAICETALTTLFKSSSILNLVQKFDILNEKAMIDREKLSCESSFYWRNLLQFIYNAGLQFEEQLDQLRPVCVEFCAYVQSFTAEMTKCNDVDQLLDLEFVLQQLLQIISVMDLSDQASRKEMEKMLHNLLVSDSVGPSLIPHILTSLKLVYNDIDNLIKYIAETVSEIREPITSVETQISAEERRQLDKKVASIRVKLHQLREELSFCIEKQEFEKAAQIKSDIANLDSERSTLLGETEARVEEVRIQKNDYFTMLKCLTIVCELLIALKVKTFSPSLQALMDSQILPGMTNLEADIRNAGVKAIGLCCLVTKDIVMQHLPVLMQASQVDSMQVRATALKVLFDIFHVYGSSAFSVSSESSRNLSSNSIIDDSQNQEEDETSPGQATEETSQEDCATKILALLSSNLDSENPDLRYIAAEGICKLLQVDRIVSSKLISHLVLLWYNPLIEEDVALIQILGTFFTMYAFSNSAHQVVIEEAFIPTLLTVLHAPRTSPLSEINEVNLANFLIEIIDSWHLAGNKNLGVNRDNPCHDSLAVKLCNRILSDTDSFDNKLWLHTLTQLNISPDNIPLIENLLVMTEDMNQAMYEKSCCKLIAKLKSMLTFLLDENKKEKCSTGSSETVEARRDVDLLAEETTNDAFENLNQTVNRRYKKQTKTPSIKAKARSAAQSELDDSVFTPMRPQLASTDIENTRVNLENLFLTKTPAGKTPKRHLFSAQESKLPGSLKEN
;
A
#
# COMPACT_ATOMS: atom_id res chain seq x y z
N MET A 1 -55.27 -50.04 -3.41
CA MET A 1 -54.90 -48.71 -3.92
C MET A 1 -53.91 -48.93 -5.05
N THR A 2 -54.34 -48.70 -6.27
CA THR A 2 -53.53 -48.88 -7.49
C THR A 2 -52.48 -47.77 -7.56
N GLU A 3 -51.20 -48.13 -7.47
CA GLU A 3 -50.09 -47.21 -7.75
C GLU A 3 -50.26 -46.66 -9.17
N LYS A 4 -50.48 -45.35 -9.30
CA LYS A 4 -50.32 -44.65 -10.59
C LYS A 4 -48.87 -44.85 -11.01
N LYS A 5 -48.64 -45.58 -12.11
CA LYS A 5 -47.33 -45.59 -12.77
C LYS A 5 -47.13 -44.20 -13.39
N ASN A 6 -46.40 -43.33 -12.70
CA ASN A 6 -46.01 -42.04 -13.24
C ASN A 6 -45.13 -42.29 -14.49
N SER A 7 -45.35 -41.52 -15.56
CA SER A 7 -44.48 -41.52 -16.75
C SER A 7 -43.16 -40.78 -16.49
N GLN A 8 -42.13 -40.99 -17.33
CA GLN A 8 -40.88 -40.23 -17.20
C GLN A 8 -41.13 -38.72 -17.31
N LEU A 9 -42.04 -38.31 -18.20
CA LEU A 9 -42.43 -36.91 -18.38
C LEU A 9 -43.04 -36.31 -17.11
N GLU A 10 -43.98 -37.00 -16.47
CA GLU A 10 -44.61 -36.52 -15.22
C GLU A 10 -43.58 -36.34 -14.10
N ILE A 11 -42.62 -37.26 -14.00
CA ILE A 11 -41.53 -37.16 -13.02
C ILE A 11 -40.64 -35.94 -13.32
N PHE A 12 -40.30 -35.70 -14.59
CA PHE A 12 -39.53 -34.52 -14.99
C PHE A 12 -40.27 -33.22 -14.71
N LEU A 13 -41.59 -33.17 -14.96
CA LEU A 13 -42.42 -32.00 -14.63
C LEU A 13 -42.47 -31.76 -13.11
N GLU A 14 -42.69 -32.80 -12.30
CA GLU A 14 -42.74 -32.67 -10.84
C GLU A 14 -41.38 -32.27 -10.25
N SER A 15 -40.27 -32.70 -10.87
CA SER A 15 -38.91 -32.36 -10.43
C SER A 15 -38.57 -30.85 -10.55
N GLN A 16 -39.36 -30.08 -11.31
CA GLN A 16 -39.19 -28.62 -11.45
C GLN A 16 -39.63 -27.85 -10.20
N GLU A 17 -40.57 -28.41 -9.42
CA GLU A 17 -41.21 -27.70 -8.32
C GLU A 17 -40.48 -27.93 -6.99
N LYS A 18 -40.03 -29.15 -6.71
CA LYS A 18 -39.48 -29.57 -5.40
C LYS A 18 -37.95 -29.63 -5.39
N LEU A 19 -37.35 -29.33 -4.22
CA LEU A 19 -35.91 -29.41 -3.98
C LEU A 19 -35.46 -30.82 -3.51
N ASN A 20 -36.35 -31.54 -2.81
CA ASN A 20 -36.10 -32.91 -2.35
C ASN A 20 -36.84 -33.92 -3.25
N ASN A 21 -36.07 -34.59 -4.11
CA ASN A 21 -36.57 -35.46 -5.17
C ASN A 21 -36.33 -36.95 -4.87
N GLU A 22 -36.06 -37.36 -3.62
CA GLU A 22 -35.77 -38.77 -3.31
C GLU A 22 -36.89 -39.73 -3.73
N HIS A 23 -38.15 -39.36 -3.49
CA HIS A 23 -39.30 -40.15 -3.93
C HIS A 23 -39.41 -40.23 -5.47
N LEU A 24 -39.09 -39.14 -6.18
CA LEU A 24 -39.05 -39.10 -7.65
C LEU A 24 -37.90 -39.93 -8.21
N ILE A 25 -36.74 -39.94 -7.55
CA ILE A 25 -35.60 -40.79 -7.90
C ILE A 25 -36.02 -42.26 -7.76
N LYS A 26 -36.66 -42.65 -6.65
CA LYS A 26 -37.18 -44.02 -6.45
C LYS A 26 -38.21 -44.40 -7.53
N ALA A 27 -39.13 -43.50 -7.86
CA ALA A 27 -40.11 -43.74 -8.92
C ALA A 27 -39.43 -43.96 -10.29
N LEU A 28 -38.46 -43.11 -10.66
CA LEU A 28 -37.75 -43.23 -11.93
C LEU A 28 -36.85 -44.49 -11.98
N LYS A 29 -36.29 -44.93 -10.84
CA LYS A 29 -35.57 -46.20 -10.71
C LYS A 29 -36.46 -47.42 -10.96
N SER A 30 -37.71 -47.38 -10.48
CA SER A 30 -38.71 -48.43 -10.73
C SER A 30 -39.04 -48.53 -12.22
N ILE A 31 -39.17 -47.38 -12.90
CA ILE A 31 -39.35 -47.33 -14.37
C ILE A 31 -38.11 -47.89 -15.07
N TYR A 32 -36.90 -47.44 -14.70
CA TYR A 32 -35.65 -47.92 -15.28
C TYR A 32 -35.51 -49.45 -15.17
N SER A 33 -35.91 -50.03 -14.03
CA SER A 33 -35.81 -51.47 -13.79
C SER A 33 -36.89 -52.29 -14.52
N SER A 34 -37.99 -51.66 -14.94
CA SER A 34 -39.13 -52.33 -15.57
C SER A 34 -39.26 -52.09 -17.08
N THR A 35 -38.38 -51.28 -17.67
CA THR A 35 -38.38 -50.93 -19.09
C THR A 35 -37.07 -51.39 -19.76
N PRO A 36 -37.10 -51.91 -21.00
CA PRO A 36 -35.88 -52.18 -21.77
C PRO A 36 -34.99 -50.93 -21.87
N PHE A 37 -33.67 -51.13 -21.81
CA PHE A 37 -32.70 -50.01 -21.73
C PHE A 37 -32.83 -49.00 -22.86
N ASP A 38 -32.95 -49.47 -24.11
CA ASP A 38 -33.03 -48.58 -25.28
C ASP A 38 -34.32 -47.74 -25.28
N ASP A 39 -35.44 -48.31 -24.87
CA ASP A 39 -36.72 -47.60 -24.76
C ASP A 39 -36.67 -46.54 -23.66
N PHE A 40 -36.14 -46.92 -22.48
CA PHE A 40 -35.93 -45.99 -21.38
C PHE A 40 -35.03 -44.82 -21.82
N TRP A 41 -33.89 -45.14 -22.43
CA TRP A 41 -32.91 -44.15 -22.89
C TRP A 41 -33.49 -43.19 -23.93
N ASN A 42 -34.26 -43.70 -24.89
CA ASN A 42 -34.84 -42.87 -25.95
C ASN A 42 -35.84 -41.84 -25.41
N GLU A 43 -36.66 -42.21 -24.43
CA GLU A 43 -37.57 -41.28 -23.76
C GLU A 43 -36.80 -40.31 -22.84
N PHE A 44 -35.89 -40.83 -22.02
CA PHE A 44 -35.06 -40.04 -21.11
C PHE A 44 -34.24 -38.98 -21.85
N ARG A 45 -33.60 -39.36 -22.96
CA ARG A 45 -32.83 -38.45 -23.83
C ARG A 45 -33.70 -37.33 -24.39
N LYS A 46 -34.93 -37.61 -24.83
CA LYS A 46 -35.84 -36.57 -25.35
C LYS A 46 -36.16 -35.53 -24.28
N LEU A 47 -36.37 -35.99 -23.04
CA LEU A 47 -36.68 -35.11 -21.91
C LEU A 47 -35.48 -34.27 -21.48
N ILE A 48 -34.25 -34.79 -21.58
CA ILE A 48 -33.02 -34.05 -21.27
C ILE A 48 -32.76 -32.90 -22.27
N LEU A 49 -33.16 -33.03 -23.54
CA LEU A 49 -32.90 -31.98 -24.54
C LEU A 49 -33.55 -30.63 -24.21
N SER A 50 -34.69 -30.63 -23.52
CA SER A 50 -35.41 -29.41 -23.13
C SER A 50 -34.62 -28.55 -22.12
N PRO A 51 -34.20 -29.04 -20.93
CA PRO A 51 -33.38 -28.25 -20.02
C PRO A 51 -31.99 -27.90 -20.60
N LEU A 52 -31.47 -28.69 -21.55
CA LEU A 52 -30.19 -28.37 -22.22
C LEU A 52 -30.27 -27.14 -23.15
N SER A 53 -31.45 -26.78 -23.67
CA SER A 53 -31.62 -25.64 -24.58
C SER A 53 -31.82 -24.30 -23.85
N VAL A 54 -31.99 -24.30 -22.53
CA VAL A 54 -32.23 -23.07 -21.73
C VAL A 54 -30.93 -22.50 -21.18
N PHE A 55 -30.55 -21.30 -21.65
CA PHE A 55 -29.35 -20.61 -21.18
C PHE A 55 -29.50 -20.00 -19.79
N ASN A 56 -30.65 -19.37 -19.51
CA ASN A 56 -30.90 -18.66 -18.26
C ASN A 56 -30.95 -19.64 -17.08
N ARG A 57 -30.43 -19.23 -15.92
CA ARG A 57 -30.40 -20.03 -14.69
C ARG A 57 -31.74 -20.01 -13.97
N GLU A 58 -32.78 -20.46 -14.64
CA GLU A 58 -34.12 -20.57 -14.07
C GLU A 58 -34.15 -21.68 -13.00
N PRO A 59 -34.76 -21.44 -11.82
CA PRO A 59 -34.75 -22.42 -10.73
C PRO A 59 -35.33 -23.78 -11.12
N ALA A 60 -36.36 -23.82 -11.97
CA ALA A 60 -36.96 -25.06 -12.48
C ALA A 60 -35.94 -25.89 -13.26
N VAL A 61 -35.19 -25.26 -14.16
CA VAL A 61 -34.17 -25.93 -14.98
C VAL A 61 -33.00 -26.40 -14.12
N GLU A 62 -32.51 -25.58 -13.19
CA GLU A 62 -31.43 -25.98 -12.28
C GLU A 62 -31.81 -27.22 -11.45
N LYS A 63 -33.05 -27.27 -10.93
CA LYS A 63 -33.57 -28.44 -10.19
C LYS A 63 -33.65 -29.70 -11.06
N VAL A 64 -34.09 -29.58 -12.32
CA VAL A 64 -34.14 -30.71 -13.27
C VAL A 64 -32.73 -31.22 -13.57
N ILE A 65 -31.78 -30.32 -13.84
CA ILE A 65 -30.37 -30.68 -14.07
C ILE A 65 -29.78 -31.40 -12.84
N ASP A 66 -30.07 -30.91 -11.64
CA ASP A 66 -29.67 -31.56 -10.38
C ASP A 66 -30.33 -32.93 -10.19
N PHE A 67 -31.62 -33.03 -10.50
CA PHE A 67 -32.37 -34.28 -10.45
C PHE A 67 -31.78 -35.34 -11.37
N ILE A 68 -31.50 -34.98 -12.64
CA ILE A 68 -30.87 -35.87 -13.62
C ILE A 68 -29.53 -36.40 -13.07
N ALA A 69 -28.67 -35.51 -12.60
CA ALA A 69 -27.36 -35.91 -12.06
C ALA A 69 -27.50 -36.85 -10.85
N LYS A 70 -28.36 -36.50 -9.88
CA LYS A 70 -28.60 -37.32 -8.68
C LYS A 70 -29.18 -38.68 -9.01
N PHE A 71 -30.17 -38.74 -9.92
CA PHE A 71 -30.79 -39.99 -10.34
C PHE A 71 -29.76 -40.94 -10.95
N VAL A 72 -29.00 -40.49 -11.95
CA VAL A 72 -28.03 -41.34 -12.66
C VAL A 72 -26.92 -41.82 -11.74
N ILE A 73 -26.40 -40.95 -10.86
CA ILE A 73 -25.38 -41.33 -9.87
C ILE A 73 -25.95 -42.32 -8.85
N SER A 74 -27.18 -42.10 -8.38
CA SER A 74 -27.81 -43.02 -7.41
C SER A 74 -28.05 -44.43 -7.96
N LEU A 75 -28.19 -44.60 -9.28
CA LEU A 75 -28.22 -45.91 -9.95
C LEU A 75 -26.83 -46.53 -10.01
N ALA A 76 -25.81 -45.72 -10.32
CA ALA A 76 -24.43 -46.19 -10.36
C ALA A 76 -23.95 -46.70 -8.99
N LEU A 77 -24.29 -45.99 -7.92
CA LEU A 77 -23.97 -46.38 -6.54
C LEU A 77 -24.67 -47.69 -6.12
N GLU A 78 -25.96 -47.84 -6.43
CA GLU A 78 -26.69 -49.08 -6.12
C GLU A 78 -26.10 -50.30 -6.83
N LEU A 79 -25.66 -50.14 -8.08
CA LEU A 79 -24.98 -51.21 -8.81
C LEU A 79 -23.63 -51.54 -8.17
N LYS A 80 -22.82 -50.54 -7.81
CA LYS A 80 -21.53 -50.74 -7.12
C LYS A 80 -21.71 -51.50 -5.80
N ILE A 81 -22.66 -51.08 -4.96
CA ILE A 81 -22.97 -51.75 -3.68
C ILE A 81 -23.44 -53.19 -3.91
N SER A 82 -24.28 -53.41 -4.92
CA SER A 82 -24.80 -54.75 -5.24
C SER A 82 -23.68 -55.69 -5.69
N ARG A 83 -22.70 -55.18 -6.46
CA ARG A 83 -21.54 -55.96 -6.89
C ARG A 83 -20.55 -56.21 -5.76
N GLN A 84 -20.26 -55.21 -4.93
CA GLN A 84 -19.40 -55.39 -3.74
C GLN A 84 -19.92 -56.49 -2.81
N LYS A 85 -21.25 -56.57 -2.61
CA LYS A 85 -21.87 -57.67 -1.85
C LYS A 85 -21.69 -59.04 -2.50
N ARG A 86 -21.76 -59.14 -3.83
CA ARG A 86 -21.52 -60.41 -4.55
C ARG A 86 -20.06 -60.84 -4.50
N VAL A 87 -19.13 -59.88 -4.59
CA VAL A 87 -17.70 -60.16 -4.45
C VAL A 87 -17.42 -60.70 -3.04
N SER A 88 -17.98 -60.10 -1.99
CA SER A 88 -17.76 -60.55 -0.62
C SER A 88 -18.51 -61.84 -0.24
N GLU A 89 -19.71 -62.08 -0.78
CA GLU A 89 -20.53 -63.26 -0.45
C GLU A 89 -20.28 -64.46 -1.36
N ASN A 90 -19.95 -64.26 -2.65
CA ASN A 90 -19.85 -65.32 -3.66
C ASN A 90 -18.43 -65.53 -4.23
N ASN A 91 -17.41 -64.78 -3.79
CA ASN A 91 -16.06 -64.77 -4.37
C ASN A 91 -16.06 -64.53 -5.91
N GLU A 92 -17.01 -63.73 -6.40
CA GLU A 92 -17.03 -63.31 -7.81
C GLU A 92 -15.89 -62.32 -8.10
N GLU A 93 -15.40 -62.27 -9.34
CA GLU A 93 -14.39 -61.29 -9.76
C GLU A 93 -14.95 -59.85 -9.63
N GLU A 94 -14.10 -58.90 -9.24
CA GLU A 94 -14.48 -57.49 -9.11
C GLU A 94 -14.80 -56.87 -10.48
N ASP A 95 -16.10 -56.81 -10.82
CA ASP A 95 -16.60 -56.02 -11.95
C ASP A 95 -16.84 -54.55 -11.53
N ASP A 96 -15.83 -53.73 -11.71
CA ASP A 96 -15.90 -52.30 -11.41
C ASP A 96 -16.27 -51.45 -12.65
N SER A 97 -16.93 -52.02 -13.67
CA SER A 97 -17.36 -51.26 -14.86
C SER A 97 -18.42 -50.21 -14.52
N MET A 98 -18.34 -49.05 -15.16
CA MET A 98 -19.29 -47.95 -14.92
C MET A 98 -20.71 -48.32 -15.37
N HIS A 99 -21.71 -47.83 -14.63
CA HIS A 99 -23.12 -48.10 -14.94
C HIS A 99 -23.49 -47.69 -16.39
N PRO A 100 -24.16 -48.54 -17.18
CA PRO A 100 -24.41 -48.30 -18.61
C PRO A 100 -25.13 -46.97 -18.90
N LEU A 101 -26.11 -46.59 -18.07
CA LEU A 101 -26.81 -45.31 -18.22
C LEU A 101 -25.89 -44.10 -18.00
N LEU A 102 -24.96 -44.18 -17.03
CA LEU A 102 -24.02 -43.10 -16.74
C LEU A 102 -23.02 -42.95 -17.89
N MET A 103 -22.49 -44.07 -18.40
CA MET A 103 -21.63 -44.10 -19.58
C MET A 103 -22.34 -43.50 -20.80
N LYS A 104 -23.57 -43.95 -21.09
CA LYS A 104 -24.35 -43.47 -22.24
C LYS A 104 -24.64 -41.97 -22.14
N LEU A 105 -24.94 -41.48 -20.94
CA LEU A 105 -25.17 -40.05 -20.69
C LEU A 105 -23.89 -39.23 -20.91
N PHE A 106 -22.74 -39.66 -20.40
CA PHE A 106 -21.47 -38.98 -20.66
C PHE A 106 -21.19 -38.89 -22.15
N TYR A 107 -21.23 -40.01 -22.88
CA TYR A 107 -20.95 -40.00 -24.32
C TYR A 107 -21.92 -39.10 -25.09
N PHE A 108 -23.22 -39.14 -24.79
CA PHE A 108 -24.20 -38.25 -25.40
C PHE A 108 -23.88 -36.77 -25.18
N LEU A 109 -23.51 -36.39 -23.95
CA LEU A 109 -23.12 -35.01 -23.61
C LEU A 109 -21.84 -34.60 -24.35
N LEU A 110 -20.84 -35.49 -24.37
CA LEU A 110 -19.57 -35.26 -25.05
C LEU A 110 -19.74 -35.20 -26.58
N ASP A 111 -20.76 -35.81 -27.17
CA ASP A 111 -21.08 -35.68 -28.61
C ASP A 111 -21.63 -34.29 -28.96
N ILE A 112 -22.37 -33.65 -28.03
CA ILE A 112 -23.06 -32.37 -28.29
C ILE A 112 -22.32 -31.13 -27.76
N HIS A 113 -21.13 -31.31 -27.17
CA HIS A 113 -20.36 -30.23 -26.55
C HIS A 113 -19.94 -29.11 -27.54
N ARG A 114 -19.92 -29.38 -28.84
CA ARG A 114 -19.62 -28.44 -29.95
C ARG A 114 -20.84 -27.79 -30.58
N SER A 115 -22.02 -27.87 -29.94
CA SER A 115 -23.23 -27.22 -30.44
C SER A 115 -23.02 -25.73 -30.72
N LYS A 116 -23.64 -25.21 -31.79
CA LYS A 116 -23.65 -23.77 -32.11
C LYS A 116 -24.35 -22.97 -31.02
N GLU A 117 -25.36 -23.57 -30.38
CA GLU A 117 -26.14 -22.95 -29.31
C GLU A 117 -25.34 -22.81 -28.02
N LYS A 118 -25.26 -21.58 -27.49
CA LYS A 118 -24.55 -21.29 -26.23
C LYS A 118 -25.18 -21.99 -25.03
N ALA A 119 -26.51 -22.14 -25.02
CA ALA A 119 -27.25 -22.83 -23.96
C ALA A 119 -26.83 -24.29 -23.84
N VAL A 120 -26.81 -25.00 -24.98
CA VAL A 120 -26.45 -26.42 -25.03
C VAL A 120 -25.02 -26.63 -24.56
N ARG A 121 -24.07 -25.81 -25.00
CA ARG A 121 -22.66 -25.89 -24.54
C ARG A 121 -22.54 -25.70 -23.02
N PHE A 122 -23.22 -24.68 -22.48
CA PHE A 122 -23.25 -24.41 -21.04
C PHE A 122 -23.83 -25.58 -20.25
N ARG A 123 -25.04 -26.03 -20.60
CA ARG A 123 -25.75 -27.09 -19.89
C ARG A 123 -25.08 -28.44 -20.01
N THR A 124 -24.44 -28.71 -21.15
CA THR A 124 -23.59 -29.90 -21.34
C THR A 124 -22.43 -29.91 -20.36
N CYS A 125 -21.64 -28.83 -20.30
CA CYS A 125 -20.52 -28.74 -19.37
C CYS A 125 -21.01 -28.77 -17.91
N GLN A 126 -22.13 -28.11 -17.62
CA GLN A 126 -22.74 -28.11 -16.29
C GLN A 126 -23.11 -29.52 -15.85
N LEU A 127 -23.80 -30.29 -16.69
CA LEU A 127 -24.23 -31.63 -16.35
C LEU A 127 -23.03 -32.59 -16.24
N VAL A 128 -22.05 -32.52 -17.15
CA VAL A 128 -20.78 -33.28 -17.04
C VAL A 128 -20.09 -32.97 -15.71
N SER A 129 -19.95 -31.69 -15.34
CA SER A 129 -19.32 -31.29 -14.07
C SER A 129 -20.09 -31.83 -12.85
N LYS A 130 -21.43 -31.78 -12.85
CA LYS A 130 -22.26 -32.31 -11.76
C LYS A 130 -22.17 -33.82 -11.63
N LEU A 131 -22.13 -34.55 -12.75
CA LEU A 131 -21.93 -36.01 -12.72
C LEU A 131 -20.59 -36.36 -12.09
N LEU A 132 -19.50 -35.70 -12.50
CA LEU A 132 -18.15 -35.94 -11.96
C LEU A 132 -18.02 -35.56 -10.48
N ILE A 133 -18.62 -34.44 -10.06
CA ILE A 133 -18.58 -33.98 -8.66
C ILE A 133 -19.34 -34.93 -7.73
N ASN A 134 -20.44 -35.52 -8.19
CA ASN A 134 -21.28 -36.40 -7.39
C ASN A 134 -20.77 -37.86 -7.32
N LEU A 135 -19.72 -38.22 -8.07
CA LEU A 135 -19.04 -39.52 -7.90
C LEU A 135 -18.30 -39.57 -6.56
N GLU A 136 -18.14 -40.76 -5.98
CA GLU A 136 -17.39 -40.98 -4.73
C GLU A 136 -15.92 -40.52 -4.83
N GLU A 137 -15.28 -40.23 -3.70
CA GLU A 137 -13.91 -39.66 -3.66
C GLU A 137 -12.86 -40.58 -4.31
N ASP A 138 -13.01 -41.90 -4.16
CA ASP A 138 -12.15 -42.97 -4.69
C ASP A 138 -12.52 -43.42 -6.12
N ALA A 139 -13.51 -42.77 -6.75
CA ALA A 139 -14.04 -43.19 -8.03
C ALA A 139 -12.96 -43.28 -9.13
N GLN A 140 -13.00 -44.39 -9.86
CA GLN A 140 -12.22 -44.61 -11.07
C GLN A 140 -13.09 -44.49 -12.32
N ILE A 141 -12.50 -44.00 -13.41
CA ILE A 141 -13.16 -43.97 -14.73
C ILE A 141 -12.29 -44.65 -15.79
N GLU A 142 -12.94 -45.24 -16.78
CA GLU A 142 -12.28 -45.90 -17.92
C GLU A 142 -11.39 -44.91 -18.68
N ASP A 143 -10.22 -45.39 -19.12
CA ASP A 143 -9.17 -44.57 -19.75
C ASP A 143 -9.70 -43.75 -20.95
N ASP A 144 -10.46 -44.41 -21.83
CA ASP A 144 -11.04 -43.78 -23.02
C ASP A 144 -12.05 -42.67 -22.68
N LEU A 145 -12.88 -42.90 -21.64
CA LEU A 145 -13.83 -41.88 -21.18
C LEU A 145 -13.10 -40.72 -20.53
N PHE A 146 -12.07 -40.99 -19.73
CA PHE A 146 -11.22 -39.96 -19.13
C PHE A 146 -10.63 -39.05 -20.21
N ASP A 147 -9.98 -39.64 -21.21
CA ASP A 147 -9.34 -38.89 -22.29
C ASP A 147 -10.36 -38.11 -23.11
N ARG A 148 -11.55 -38.67 -23.34
CA ARG A 148 -12.62 -37.96 -24.05
C ARG A 148 -13.16 -36.78 -23.25
N ILE A 149 -13.40 -36.93 -21.94
CA ILE A 149 -13.80 -35.82 -21.06
C ILE A 149 -12.72 -34.74 -21.07
N TYR A 150 -11.45 -35.13 -20.90
CA TYR A 150 -10.31 -34.21 -20.95
C TYR A 150 -10.29 -33.40 -22.24
N GLN A 151 -10.29 -34.06 -23.40
CA GLN A 151 -10.24 -33.39 -24.71
C GLN A 151 -11.41 -32.43 -24.92
N CYS A 152 -12.64 -32.88 -24.62
CA CYS A 152 -13.83 -32.04 -24.76
C CYS A 152 -13.79 -30.83 -23.82
N MET A 153 -13.38 -31.00 -22.57
CA MET A 153 -13.41 -29.91 -21.58
C MET A 153 -12.23 -28.93 -21.74
N ILE A 154 -11.05 -29.39 -22.15
CA ILE A 154 -9.93 -28.51 -22.52
C ILE A 154 -10.35 -27.58 -23.67
N GLU A 155 -11.10 -28.08 -24.66
CA GLU A 155 -11.69 -27.23 -25.70
C GLU A 155 -12.70 -26.21 -25.17
N ARG A 156 -13.43 -26.55 -24.11
CA ARG A 156 -14.40 -25.64 -23.47
C ARG A 156 -13.77 -24.64 -22.52
N LEU A 157 -12.52 -24.84 -22.09
CA LEU A 157 -11.75 -23.82 -21.36
C LEU A 157 -11.53 -22.54 -22.17
N ARG A 158 -11.75 -22.54 -23.48
CA ARG A 158 -11.63 -21.35 -24.35
C ARG A 158 -12.93 -20.88 -24.95
N ASP A 159 -14.04 -21.36 -24.42
CA ASP A 159 -15.34 -20.97 -24.94
C ASP A 159 -15.50 -19.45 -24.89
N LYS A 160 -16.14 -18.86 -25.91
CA LYS A 160 -16.44 -17.42 -25.93
C LYS A 160 -17.31 -17.00 -24.74
N VAL A 161 -18.13 -17.91 -24.23
CA VAL A 161 -19.07 -17.66 -23.13
C VAL A 161 -18.43 -18.05 -21.78
N PRO A 162 -18.28 -17.10 -20.84
CA PRO A 162 -17.56 -17.33 -19.58
C PRO A 162 -18.13 -18.47 -18.72
N ILE A 163 -19.45 -18.58 -18.60
CA ILE A 163 -20.09 -19.62 -17.78
C ILE A 163 -19.83 -21.04 -18.30
N VAL A 164 -19.57 -21.19 -19.62
CA VAL A 164 -19.15 -22.49 -20.19
C VAL A 164 -17.75 -22.83 -19.71
N ARG A 165 -16.82 -21.85 -19.73
CA ARG A 165 -15.46 -22.02 -19.19
C ARG A 165 -15.49 -22.37 -17.70
N VAL A 166 -16.37 -21.73 -16.92
CA VAL A 166 -16.56 -22.04 -15.49
C VAL A 166 -16.89 -23.52 -15.27
N HIS A 167 -17.86 -24.06 -16.02
CA HIS A 167 -18.23 -25.46 -15.88
C HIS A 167 -17.22 -26.44 -16.47
N ALA A 168 -16.47 -26.04 -17.49
CA ALA A 168 -15.34 -26.82 -18.00
C ALA A 168 -14.23 -26.95 -16.95
N VAL A 169 -13.92 -25.88 -16.21
CA VAL A 169 -13.00 -25.92 -15.06
C VAL A 169 -13.52 -26.88 -13.98
N LEU A 170 -14.80 -26.77 -13.62
CA LEU A 170 -15.42 -27.66 -12.63
C LEU A 170 -15.39 -29.13 -13.05
N ALA A 171 -15.58 -29.43 -14.33
CA ALA A 171 -15.46 -30.78 -14.86
C ALA A 171 -14.02 -31.30 -14.80
N LEU A 172 -13.02 -30.48 -15.14
CA LEU A 172 -11.61 -30.85 -15.12
C LEU A 172 -11.00 -30.90 -13.71
N LYS A 173 -11.65 -30.31 -12.70
CA LYS A 173 -11.16 -30.24 -11.31
C LYS A 173 -10.66 -31.60 -10.80
N ARG A 174 -11.44 -32.67 -11.03
CA ARG A 174 -11.11 -34.03 -10.55
C ARG A 174 -10.20 -34.82 -11.49
N LEU A 175 -9.81 -34.26 -12.63
CA LEU A 175 -8.92 -34.91 -13.60
C LEU A 175 -7.47 -34.40 -13.47
N GLN A 176 -7.20 -33.44 -12.57
CA GLN A 176 -5.86 -32.93 -12.28
C GLN A 176 -4.94 -34.03 -11.74
N THR A 177 -3.64 -33.86 -11.96
CA THR A 177 -2.59 -34.75 -11.41
C THR A 177 -1.56 -33.88 -10.69
N PRO A 178 -1.79 -33.51 -9.41
CA PRO A 178 -1.03 -32.42 -8.77
C PRO A 178 0.43 -32.73 -8.46
N LEU A 179 0.76 -34.03 -8.34
CA LEU A 179 2.14 -34.50 -8.14
C LEU A 179 2.95 -34.51 -9.45
N ASP A 180 2.28 -34.39 -10.60
CA ASP A 180 2.91 -34.34 -11.91
C ASP A 180 3.02 -32.88 -12.37
N GLU A 181 4.25 -32.34 -12.34
CA GLU A 181 4.54 -30.97 -12.81
C GLU A 181 4.27 -30.79 -14.31
N THR A 182 4.14 -31.88 -15.07
CA THR A 182 3.80 -31.86 -16.49
C THR A 182 2.29 -31.88 -16.76
N CYS A 183 1.45 -31.99 -15.71
CA CYS A 183 0.00 -32.09 -15.86
C CYS A 183 -0.58 -30.92 -16.68
N PRO A 184 -1.18 -31.18 -17.84
CA PRO A 184 -1.66 -30.14 -18.74
C PRO A 184 -2.86 -29.35 -18.18
N ILE A 185 -3.69 -29.99 -17.34
CA ILE A 185 -4.82 -29.33 -16.68
C ILE A 185 -4.31 -28.29 -15.67
N THR A 186 -3.32 -28.65 -14.85
CA THR A 186 -2.72 -27.73 -13.88
C THR A 186 -2.11 -26.51 -14.59
N LYS A 187 -1.38 -26.73 -15.69
CA LYS A 187 -0.84 -25.63 -16.52
C LYS A 187 -1.94 -24.76 -17.12
N ALA A 188 -3.00 -25.37 -17.66
CA ALA A 188 -4.15 -24.63 -18.18
C ALA A 188 -4.84 -23.79 -17.10
N PHE A 189 -4.97 -24.32 -15.88
CA PHE A 189 -5.54 -23.59 -14.74
C PHE A 189 -4.66 -22.41 -14.34
N ILE A 190 -3.34 -22.56 -14.24
CA ILE A 190 -2.43 -21.44 -13.96
C ILE A 190 -2.63 -20.32 -15.00
N ILE A 191 -2.67 -20.68 -16.29
CA ILE A 191 -2.88 -19.72 -17.38
C ILE A 191 -4.22 -18.99 -17.25
N LEU A 192 -5.32 -19.72 -17.06
CA LEU A 192 -6.66 -19.12 -16.93
C LEU A 192 -6.77 -18.25 -15.68
N MET A 193 -6.18 -18.69 -14.57
CA MET A 193 -6.19 -17.95 -13.31
C MET A 193 -5.52 -16.59 -13.46
N SER A 194 -4.44 -16.49 -14.26
CA SER A 194 -3.72 -15.24 -14.46
C SER A 194 -4.29 -14.37 -15.59
N ARG A 195 -4.87 -14.97 -16.63
CA ARG A 195 -5.13 -14.27 -17.91
C ARG A 195 -6.58 -14.22 -18.37
N ASP A 196 -7.51 -14.97 -17.77
CA ASP A 196 -8.91 -14.91 -18.20
C ASP A 196 -9.51 -13.53 -17.87
N ALA A 197 -10.15 -12.89 -18.86
CA ALA A 197 -10.76 -11.57 -18.69
C ALA A 197 -11.87 -11.56 -17.62
N MET A 198 -12.59 -12.67 -17.44
CA MET A 198 -13.73 -12.74 -16.53
C MET A 198 -13.31 -13.25 -15.15
N TYR A 199 -13.56 -12.42 -14.14
CA TYR A 199 -13.21 -12.73 -12.75
C TYR A 199 -13.88 -14.02 -12.25
N GLU A 200 -15.10 -14.34 -12.68
CA GLU A 200 -15.80 -15.58 -12.29
C GLU A 200 -15.03 -16.83 -12.71
N VAL A 201 -14.37 -16.80 -13.87
CA VAL A 201 -13.53 -17.89 -14.36
C VAL A 201 -12.25 -17.98 -13.51
N ARG A 202 -11.56 -16.87 -13.29
CA ARG A 202 -10.36 -16.84 -12.41
C ARG A 202 -10.69 -17.36 -11.01
N ASN A 203 -11.85 -16.96 -10.47
CA ASN A 203 -12.32 -17.35 -9.14
C ASN A 203 -12.64 -18.85 -9.04
N ILE A 204 -13.31 -19.42 -10.04
CA ILE A 204 -13.62 -20.86 -10.01
C ILE A 204 -12.36 -21.71 -10.19
N VAL A 205 -11.41 -21.25 -11.00
CA VAL A 205 -10.10 -21.90 -11.15
C VAL A 205 -9.36 -21.90 -9.82
N LEU A 206 -9.29 -20.76 -9.14
CA LEU A 206 -8.63 -20.61 -7.84
C LEU A 206 -9.17 -21.57 -6.77
N THR A 207 -10.49 -21.81 -6.74
CA THR A 207 -11.09 -22.79 -5.81
C THR A 207 -10.92 -24.24 -6.24
N SER A 208 -10.70 -24.48 -7.55
CA SER A 208 -10.62 -25.80 -8.16
C SER A 208 -9.20 -26.33 -8.32
N ILE A 209 -8.20 -25.46 -8.45
CA ILE A 209 -6.82 -25.86 -8.65
C ILE A 209 -6.30 -26.62 -7.43
N ALA A 210 -5.56 -27.69 -7.68
CA ALA A 210 -4.88 -28.42 -6.63
C ALA A 210 -3.66 -27.62 -6.12
N VAL A 211 -3.46 -27.59 -4.81
CA VAL A 211 -2.35 -26.84 -4.21
C VAL A 211 -1.10 -27.71 -4.20
N SER A 212 -0.01 -27.17 -4.74
CA SER A 212 1.31 -27.80 -4.87
C SER A 212 2.38 -26.70 -4.86
N LYS A 213 3.66 -27.09 -4.82
CA LYS A 213 4.76 -26.13 -4.99
C LYS A 213 4.66 -25.33 -6.30
N LEU A 214 4.22 -26.00 -7.38
CA LEU A 214 4.06 -25.39 -8.70
C LEU A 214 2.94 -24.35 -8.74
N THR A 215 1.83 -24.61 -8.06
CA THR A 215 0.63 -23.76 -8.12
C THR A 215 0.60 -22.67 -7.06
N LEU A 216 1.38 -22.81 -5.98
CA LEU A 216 1.43 -21.86 -4.87
C LEU A 216 1.73 -20.41 -5.32
N PRO A 217 2.73 -20.12 -6.17
CA PRO A 217 3.00 -18.75 -6.61
C PRO A 217 1.79 -18.12 -7.34
N ALA A 218 1.14 -18.87 -8.22
CA ALA A 218 -0.03 -18.40 -8.96
C ALA A 218 -1.24 -18.13 -8.04
N ILE A 219 -1.41 -18.93 -6.99
CA ILE A 219 -2.46 -18.72 -5.97
C ILE A 219 -2.19 -17.45 -5.17
N ILE A 220 -0.95 -17.24 -4.72
CA ILE A 220 -0.56 -16.03 -3.96
C ILE A 220 -0.74 -14.79 -4.83
N GLU A 221 -0.35 -14.84 -6.12
CA GLU A 221 -0.51 -13.71 -7.04
C GLU A 221 -1.99 -13.25 -7.15
N ARG A 222 -2.97 -14.15 -6.92
CA ARG A 222 -4.38 -13.77 -6.91
C ARG A 222 -4.81 -12.92 -5.73
N THR A 223 -3.98 -12.73 -4.71
CA THR A 223 -4.22 -11.68 -3.69
C THR A 223 -4.06 -10.27 -4.24
N TYR A 224 -3.58 -10.11 -5.48
CA TYR A 224 -3.46 -8.82 -6.18
C TYR A 224 -4.41 -8.72 -7.39
N ASP A 225 -5.37 -9.64 -7.52
CA ASP A 225 -6.32 -9.61 -8.64
C ASP A 225 -7.11 -8.29 -8.66
N VAL A 226 -7.37 -7.75 -9.86
CA VAL A 226 -8.12 -6.50 -10.04
C VAL A 226 -9.48 -6.56 -9.33
N HIS A 227 -10.13 -7.73 -9.34
CA HIS A 227 -11.45 -7.92 -8.77
C HIS A 227 -11.40 -8.43 -7.31
N GLU A 228 -12.06 -7.71 -6.40
CA GLU A 228 -12.06 -7.99 -4.95
C GLU A 228 -12.52 -9.41 -4.55
N LYS A 229 -13.55 -9.97 -5.20
CA LYS A 229 -14.01 -11.36 -4.98
C LYS A 229 -12.94 -12.42 -5.23
N VAL A 230 -12.05 -12.20 -6.20
CA VAL A 230 -10.94 -13.13 -6.47
C VAL A 230 -9.90 -13.01 -5.36
N ARG A 231 -9.52 -11.79 -4.97
CA ARG A 231 -8.61 -11.54 -3.83
C ARG A 231 -9.14 -12.17 -2.54
N LYS A 232 -10.41 -11.93 -2.20
CA LYS A 232 -11.09 -12.54 -1.04
C LYS A 232 -10.99 -14.07 -1.08
N THR A 233 -11.29 -14.67 -2.22
CA THR A 233 -11.24 -16.13 -2.40
C THR A 233 -9.81 -16.67 -2.30
N ALA A 234 -8.79 -15.90 -2.73
CA ALA A 234 -7.40 -16.28 -2.56
C ALA A 234 -7.04 -16.42 -1.08
N TYR A 235 -7.41 -15.42 -0.24
CA TYR A 235 -7.23 -15.52 1.20
C TYR A 235 -7.94 -16.72 1.82
N THR A 236 -9.18 -17.01 1.40
CA THR A 236 -9.92 -18.20 1.84
C THR A 236 -9.19 -19.50 1.45
N VAL A 237 -8.75 -19.62 0.20
CA VAL A 237 -8.03 -20.81 -0.28
C VAL A 237 -6.70 -21.01 0.45
N ILE A 238 -5.95 -19.93 0.69
CA ILE A 238 -4.70 -19.98 1.45
C ILE A 238 -5.00 -20.43 2.88
N ALA A 239 -6.00 -19.83 3.54
CA ALA A 239 -6.38 -20.15 4.91
C ALA A 239 -6.82 -21.61 5.10
N GLU A 240 -7.53 -22.20 4.12
CA GLU A 240 -8.13 -23.53 4.23
C GLU A 240 -7.20 -24.67 3.76
N LYS A 241 -6.37 -24.41 2.75
CA LYS A 241 -5.61 -25.47 2.04
C LYS A 241 -4.10 -25.41 2.24
N ILE A 242 -3.56 -24.29 2.74
CA ILE A 242 -2.11 -24.05 2.76
C ILE A 242 -1.64 -23.91 4.22
N PRO A 243 -0.81 -24.83 4.72
CA PRO A 243 -0.21 -24.68 6.05
C PRO A 243 0.68 -23.43 6.11
N VAL A 244 0.62 -22.69 7.23
CA VAL A 244 1.44 -21.46 7.43
C VAL A 244 2.94 -21.72 7.25
N LYS A 245 3.43 -22.90 7.66
CA LYS A 245 4.84 -23.29 7.51
C LYS A 245 5.25 -23.61 6.07
N ALA A 246 4.30 -23.78 5.15
CA ALA A 246 4.59 -23.95 3.72
C ALA A 246 4.87 -22.62 3.01
N LEU A 247 4.57 -21.48 3.67
CA LEU A 247 4.85 -20.13 3.19
C LEU A 247 6.19 -19.65 3.75
N THR A 248 6.95 -18.90 2.95
CA THR A 248 8.14 -18.19 3.43
C THR A 248 7.75 -17.04 4.37
N ILE A 249 8.69 -16.54 5.19
CA ILE A 249 8.44 -15.41 6.09
C ILE A 249 7.96 -14.19 5.29
N GLU A 250 8.66 -13.87 4.20
CA GLU A 250 8.29 -12.79 3.28
C GLU A 250 6.85 -12.94 2.76
N GLN A 251 6.47 -14.15 2.32
CA GLN A 251 5.10 -14.41 1.86
C GLN A 251 4.07 -14.21 2.98
N ARG A 252 4.36 -14.63 4.21
CA ARG A 252 3.43 -14.45 5.34
C ARG A 252 3.22 -12.96 5.63
N VAL A 253 4.30 -12.19 5.71
CA VAL A 253 4.27 -10.75 5.93
C VAL A 253 3.53 -10.04 4.80
N GLN A 254 3.86 -10.38 3.54
CA GLN A 254 3.22 -9.76 2.37
C GLN A 254 1.71 -10.04 2.32
N LEU A 255 1.28 -11.27 2.64
CA LEU A 255 -0.14 -11.62 2.72
C LEU A 255 -0.87 -10.79 3.78
N LEU A 256 -0.27 -10.60 4.96
CA LEU A 256 -0.85 -9.73 5.99
C LEU A 256 -0.88 -8.27 5.53
N GLN A 257 0.22 -7.77 4.97
CA GLN A 257 0.37 -6.39 4.51
C GLN A 257 -0.68 -6.04 3.46
N ASN A 258 -0.88 -6.92 2.47
CA ASN A 258 -1.90 -6.70 1.44
C ASN A 258 -3.31 -6.89 1.98
N GLY A 259 -3.53 -7.92 2.79
CA GLY A 259 -4.86 -8.35 3.18
C GLY A 259 -5.50 -7.41 4.21
N LEU A 260 -4.74 -7.02 5.24
CA LEU A 260 -5.23 -6.12 6.29
C LEU A 260 -5.36 -4.68 5.80
N ASN A 261 -4.56 -4.28 4.79
CA ASN A 261 -4.59 -2.95 4.17
C ASN A 261 -5.30 -2.91 2.81
N ASP A 262 -6.04 -3.95 2.40
CA ASP A 262 -6.75 -3.97 1.10
C ASP A 262 -7.78 -2.84 1.04
N ARG A 263 -8.06 -2.28 -0.15
CA ARG A 263 -9.12 -1.27 -0.31
C ARG A 263 -10.54 -1.80 0.01
N SER A 264 -10.77 -3.10 -0.07
CA SER A 264 -12.09 -3.74 0.10
C SER A 264 -12.24 -4.41 1.46
N ASP A 265 -13.33 -4.08 2.17
CA ASP A 265 -13.64 -4.64 3.49
C ASP A 265 -13.89 -6.16 3.46
N ILE A 266 -14.39 -6.71 2.36
CA ILE A 266 -14.59 -8.17 2.25
C ILE A 266 -13.24 -8.91 2.19
N VAL A 267 -12.20 -8.28 1.64
CA VAL A 267 -10.84 -8.84 1.58
C VAL A 267 -10.17 -8.70 2.95
N LYS A 268 -10.25 -7.52 3.58
CA LYS A 268 -9.79 -7.32 4.97
C LYS A 268 -10.40 -8.34 5.92
N ALA A 269 -11.70 -8.56 5.81
CA ALA A 269 -12.41 -9.55 6.64
C ALA A 269 -11.94 -10.99 6.36
N ALA A 270 -11.65 -11.35 5.11
CA ALA A 270 -11.11 -12.67 4.78
C ALA A 270 -9.71 -12.88 5.37
N CYS A 271 -8.82 -11.89 5.24
CA CYS A 271 -7.49 -11.95 5.86
C CYS A 271 -7.59 -12.03 7.40
N ALA A 272 -8.34 -11.12 8.02
CA ALA A 272 -8.44 -11.02 9.47
C ALA A 272 -9.17 -12.20 10.13
N LYS A 273 -10.30 -12.64 9.58
CA LYS A 273 -11.19 -13.62 10.22
C LYS A 273 -10.99 -15.05 9.72
N GLN A 274 -10.31 -15.25 8.60
CA GLN A 274 -10.06 -16.59 8.05
C GLN A 274 -8.56 -16.90 8.07
N LEU A 275 -7.73 -16.14 7.36
CA LEU A 275 -6.30 -16.44 7.26
C LEU A 275 -5.60 -16.35 8.62
N LEU A 276 -5.68 -15.19 9.28
CA LEU A 276 -4.98 -14.93 10.53
C LEU A 276 -5.50 -15.81 11.67
N GLN A 277 -6.81 -16.07 11.71
CA GLN A 277 -7.41 -17.01 12.66
C GLN A 277 -6.99 -18.45 12.39
N SER A 278 -6.95 -18.88 11.12
CA SER A 278 -6.47 -20.22 10.74
C SER A 278 -5.01 -20.43 11.18
N TRP A 279 -4.16 -19.42 10.98
CA TRP A 279 -2.78 -19.46 11.45
C TRP A 279 -2.67 -19.53 12.98
N LEU A 280 -3.44 -18.72 13.71
CA LEU A 280 -3.47 -18.78 15.17
C LEU A 280 -3.97 -20.14 15.69
N CYS A 281 -5.00 -20.70 15.06
CA CYS A 281 -5.51 -22.04 15.38
C CYS A 281 -4.46 -23.14 15.14
N ALA A 282 -3.58 -22.99 14.13
CA ALA A 282 -2.49 -23.93 13.87
C ALA A 282 -1.49 -24.03 15.04
N PHE A 283 -1.40 -22.99 15.87
CA PHE A 283 -0.58 -22.93 17.10
C PHE A 283 -1.43 -23.01 18.37
N GLN A 284 -2.63 -23.58 18.29
CA GLN A 284 -3.52 -23.76 19.45
C GLN A 284 -3.83 -22.46 20.23
N GLY A 285 -3.76 -21.30 19.55
CA GLY A 285 -3.96 -20.01 20.19
C GLY A 285 -2.71 -19.38 20.81
N ASN A 286 -1.53 -19.96 20.65
CA ASN A 286 -0.26 -19.37 21.09
C ASN A 286 0.18 -18.26 20.13
N ILE A 287 0.08 -17.01 20.58
CA ILE A 287 0.42 -15.83 19.78
C ILE A 287 1.95 -15.68 19.62
N LEU A 288 2.74 -16.05 20.62
CA LEU A 288 4.21 -15.94 20.54
C LEU A 288 4.78 -16.87 19.47
N GLU A 289 4.25 -18.10 19.37
CA GLU A 289 4.62 -19.02 18.29
C GLU A 289 4.22 -18.47 16.91
N LEU A 290 3.06 -17.82 16.79
CA LEU A 290 2.67 -17.17 15.54
C LEU A 290 3.61 -16.00 15.19
N LEU A 291 3.97 -15.16 16.16
CA LEU A 291 4.88 -14.03 15.95
C LEU A 291 6.28 -14.49 15.54
N SER A 292 6.76 -15.62 16.06
CA SER A 292 8.07 -16.20 15.67
C SER A 292 8.16 -16.57 14.17
N LEU A 293 7.02 -16.60 13.48
CA LEU A 293 6.92 -16.89 12.05
C LEU A 293 6.77 -15.64 11.17
N LEU A 294 6.71 -14.44 11.75
CA LEU A 294 6.37 -13.19 11.05
C LEU A 294 7.52 -12.16 11.01
N ASP A 295 8.69 -12.46 11.56
CA ASP A 295 9.84 -11.53 11.64
C ASP A 295 9.42 -10.13 12.12
N VAL A 296 9.12 -10.05 13.42
CA VAL A 296 8.61 -8.83 14.06
C VAL A 296 9.60 -7.66 14.01
N GLN A 297 10.89 -7.92 13.77
CA GLN A 297 11.94 -6.90 13.74
C GLN A 297 11.88 -6.08 12.45
N SER A 298 11.82 -6.77 11.32
CA SER A 298 11.74 -6.12 10.00
C SER A 298 10.32 -5.62 9.70
N SER A 299 9.29 -6.27 10.26
CA SER A 299 7.89 -6.11 9.86
C SER A 299 7.00 -5.52 10.97
N VAL A 300 7.52 -4.57 11.74
CA VAL A 300 6.87 -3.97 12.93
C VAL A 300 5.43 -3.55 12.67
N ALA A 301 5.20 -2.59 11.78
CA ALA A 301 3.88 -1.95 11.60
C ALA A 301 2.76 -2.94 11.22
N ILE A 302 3.08 -3.93 10.39
CA ILE A 302 2.08 -4.94 9.98
C ILE A 302 1.85 -5.98 11.06
N CYS A 303 2.89 -6.37 11.81
CA CYS A 303 2.74 -7.25 12.97
C CYS A 303 1.90 -6.58 14.08
N GLU A 304 2.05 -5.27 14.31
CA GLU A 304 1.22 -4.51 15.24
C GLU A 304 -0.24 -4.48 14.79
N THR A 305 -0.47 -4.28 13.50
CA THR A 305 -1.81 -4.31 12.90
C THR A 305 -2.45 -5.69 13.03
N ALA A 306 -1.68 -6.76 12.80
CA ALA A 306 -2.12 -8.14 12.95
C ALA A 306 -2.45 -8.47 14.43
N LEU A 307 -1.58 -8.10 15.38
CA LEU A 307 -1.84 -8.27 16.81
C LEU A 307 -3.07 -7.51 17.27
N THR A 308 -3.19 -6.23 16.90
CA THR A 308 -4.36 -5.42 17.21
C THR A 308 -5.64 -6.04 16.65
N THR A 309 -5.57 -6.65 15.46
CA THR A 309 -6.69 -7.38 14.86
C THR A 309 -7.06 -8.63 15.65
N LEU A 310 -6.07 -9.38 16.13
CA LEU A 310 -6.27 -10.54 17.02
C LEU A 310 -6.84 -10.12 18.38
N PHE A 311 -6.33 -9.05 18.98
CA PHE A 311 -6.82 -8.53 20.26
C PHE A 311 -8.29 -8.12 20.19
N LYS A 312 -8.71 -7.44 19.12
CA LYS A 312 -10.12 -7.09 18.87
C LYS A 312 -11.05 -8.31 18.74
N SER A 313 -10.51 -9.50 18.49
CA SER A 313 -11.28 -10.75 18.40
C SER A 313 -11.43 -11.50 19.74
N SER A 314 -10.76 -11.04 20.81
CA SER A 314 -10.78 -11.63 22.15
C SER A 314 -11.20 -10.60 23.21
N SER A 315 -11.72 -11.04 24.35
CA SER A 315 -11.94 -10.13 25.48
C SER A 315 -10.61 -9.79 26.17
N ILE A 316 -10.50 -8.57 26.71
CA ILE A 316 -9.30 -8.11 27.44
C ILE A 316 -8.96 -9.05 28.61
N LEU A 317 -9.96 -9.51 29.37
CA LEU A 317 -9.76 -10.48 30.46
C LEU A 317 -9.08 -11.76 29.97
N ASN A 318 -9.49 -12.31 28.82
CA ASN A 318 -8.87 -13.51 28.26
C ASN A 318 -7.44 -13.23 27.78
N LEU A 319 -7.17 -12.03 27.24
CA LEU A 319 -5.83 -11.66 26.79
C LEU A 319 -4.85 -11.55 27.96
N VAL A 320 -5.29 -10.94 29.06
CA VAL A 320 -4.51 -10.80 30.31
C VAL A 320 -4.23 -12.18 30.91
N GLN A 321 -5.26 -13.02 31.04
CA GLN A 321 -5.10 -14.37 31.60
C GLN A 321 -4.20 -15.29 30.77
N LYS A 322 -4.18 -15.12 29.44
CA LYS A 322 -3.32 -15.91 28.54
C LYS A 322 -1.87 -15.43 28.51
N PHE A 323 -1.57 -14.26 29.07
CA PHE A 323 -0.22 -13.74 29.11
C PHE A 323 0.45 -14.06 30.45
N ASP A 324 0.83 -15.32 30.61
CA ASP A 324 1.30 -15.94 31.86
C ASP A 324 2.83 -15.97 32.02
N ILE A 325 3.57 -15.29 31.13
CA ILE A 325 5.03 -15.25 31.17
C ILE A 325 5.61 -14.19 32.12
N LEU A 326 4.77 -13.32 32.67
CA LEU A 326 5.17 -12.28 33.61
C LEU A 326 5.43 -12.86 35.01
N ASN A 327 6.47 -12.35 35.66
CA ASN A 327 6.81 -12.66 37.05
C ASN A 327 5.97 -11.81 38.04
N GLU A 328 6.23 -11.98 39.35
CA GLU A 328 5.53 -11.25 40.43
C GLU A 328 5.62 -9.72 40.33
N LYS A 329 6.62 -9.20 39.61
CA LYS A 329 6.86 -7.77 39.39
C LYS A 329 6.28 -7.26 38.07
N ALA A 330 5.43 -8.09 37.44
CA ALA A 330 4.86 -7.87 36.13
C ALA A 330 5.93 -7.63 35.04
N MET A 331 7.07 -8.32 35.12
CA MET A 331 8.15 -8.26 34.13
C MET A 331 8.42 -9.65 33.52
N ILE A 332 8.95 -9.69 32.29
CA ILE A 332 9.38 -10.95 31.67
C ILE A 332 10.80 -11.29 32.17
N ASP A 333 10.99 -12.50 32.70
CA ASP A 333 12.32 -12.97 33.10
C ASP A 333 13.26 -13.09 31.89
N ARG A 334 14.56 -12.85 32.09
CA ARG A 334 15.58 -12.81 31.02
C ARG A 334 15.58 -14.04 30.12
N GLU A 335 15.34 -15.22 30.67
CA GLU A 335 15.33 -16.50 29.93
C GLU A 335 14.14 -16.63 28.96
N LYS A 336 13.03 -15.92 29.22
CA LYS A 336 11.80 -15.96 28.43
C LYS A 336 11.64 -14.74 27.53
N LEU A 337 12.59 -13.80 27.60
CA LEU A 337 12.52 -12.56 26.85
C LEU A 337 13.05 -12.77 25.43
N SER A 338 12.19 -12.49 24.45
CA SER A 338 12.53 -12.46 23.03
C SER A 338 12.00 -11.19 22.37
N CYS A 339 12.35 -10.98 21.10
CA CYS A 339 11.77 -9.92 20.29
C CYS A 339 10.24 -10.05 20.24
N GLU A 340 9.69 -11.25 20.06
CA GLU A 340 8.25 -11.51 20.01
C GLU A 340 7.58 -11.26 21.36
N SER A 341 8.19 -11.69 22.47
CA SER A 341 7.58 -11.56 23.79
C SER A 341 7.54 -10.10 24.26
N SER A 342 8.63 -9.35 24.03
CA SER A 342 8.70 -7.91 24.32
C SER A 342 7.74 -7.11 23.43
N PHE A 343 7.67 -7.46 22.14
CA PHE A 343 6.74 -6.87 21.17
C PHE A 343 5.29 -7.12 21.57
N TYR A 344 4.94 -8.36 21.94
CA TYR A 344 3.60 -8.71 22.41
C TYR A 344 3.24 -7.95 23.69
N TRP A 345 4.15 -7.92 24.67
CA TRP A 345 3.94 -7.24 25.95
C TRP A 345 3.61 -5.75 25.76
N ARG A 346 4.44 -5.05 24.99
CA ARG A 346 4.26 -3.63 24.65
C ARG A 346 2.93 -3.38 23.94
N ASN A 347 2.61 -4.18 22.93
CA ASN A 347 1.36 -4.03 22.17
C ASN A 347 0.11 -4.34 23.00
N LEU A 348 0.15 -5.35 23.87
CA LEU A 348 -0.98 -5.69 24.74
C LEU A 348 -1.26 -4.59 25.75
N LEU A 349 -0.21 -4.06 26.39
CA LEU A 349 -0.33 -2.92 27.30
C LEU A 349 -0.94 -1.70 26.61
N GLN A 350 -0.40 -1.31 25.45
CA GLN A 350 -0.92 -0.17 24.69
C GLN A 350 -2.36 -0.38 24.22
N PHE A 351 -2.73 -1.62 23.85
CA PHE A 351 -4.10 -1.96 23.46
C PHE A 351 -5.08 -1.78 24.62
N ILE A 352 -4.74 -2.25 25.82
CA ILE A 352 -5.59 -2.11 27.01
C ILE A 352 -5.67 -0.64 27.44
N TYR A 353 -4.54 0.08 27.46
CA TYR A 353 -4.51 1.51 27.75
C TYR A 353 -5.43 2.32 26.81
N ASN A 354 -5.35 2.04 25.51
CA ASN A 354 -6.19 2.71 24.50
C ASN A 354 -7.68 2.30 24.58
N ALA A 355 -8.01 1.17 25.22
CA ALA A 355 -9.39 0.74 25.45
C ALA A 355 -10.08 1.56 26.57
N GLY A 356 -9.32 2.35 27.33
CA GLY A 356 -9.82 3.36 28.27
C GLY A 356 -9.83 2.92 29.73
N LEU A 357 -10.10 3.88 30.62
CA LEU A 357 -9.98 3.78 32.09
C LEU A 357 -10.78 2.63 32.74
N GLN A 358 -11.81 2.13 32.07
CA GLN A 358 -12.60 0.98 32.54
C GLN A 358 -11.80 -0.33 32.63
N PHE A 359 -10.63 -0.39 31.99
CA PHE A 359 -9.73 -1.54 32.02
C PHE A 359 -8.44 -1.30 32.82
N GLU A 360 -8.40 -0.25 33.65
CA GLU A 360 -7.20 0.11 34.42
C GLU A 360 -6.77 -1.03 35.36
N GLU A 361 -7.72 -1.74 35.99
CA GLU A 361 -7.40 -2.89 36.85
C GLU A 361 -6.69 -4.02 36.09
N GLN A 362 -7.09 -4.26 34.84
CA GLN A 362 -6.44 -5.25 33.97
C GLN A 362 -5.10 -4.75 33.45
N LEU A 363 -4.96 -3.45 33.24
CA LEU A 363 -3.70 -2.82 32.85
C LEU A 363 -2.67 -2.90 33.98
N ASP A 364 -3.08 -2.62 35.22
CA ASP A 364 -2.23 -2.68 36.41
C ASP A 364 -1.67 -4.08 36.68
N GLN A 365 -2.39 -5.15 36.28
CA GLN A 365 -1.89 -6.52 36.38
C GLN A 365 -0.68 -6.80 35.46
N LEU A 366 -0.55 -6.06 34.37
CA LEU A 366 0.50 -6.24 33.36
C LEU A 366 1.56 -5.15 33.40
N ARG A 367 1.28 -4.04 34.10
CA ARG A 367 2.13 -2.85 34.17
C ARG A 367 3.28 -3.12 35.15
N PRO A 368 4.55 -3.05 34.70
CA PRO A 368 5.69 -3.28 35.58
C PRO A 368 5.87 -2.15 36.61
N VAL A 369 6.51 -2.45 37.73
CA VAL A 369 6.82 -1.47 38.77
C VAL A 369 7.93 -0.52 38.28
N CYS A 370 7.66 0.78 38.25
CA CYS A 370 8.50 1.79 37.57
C CYS A 370 9.99 1.75 37.94
N VAL A 371 10.33 1.77 39.24
CA VAL A 371 11.72 1.78 39.71
C VAL A 371 12.46 0.50 39.30
N GLU A 372 11.81 -0.65 39.43
CA GLU A 372 12.41 -1.94 39.05
C GLU A 372 12.53 -2.09 37.54
N PHE A 373 11.55 -1.57 36.80
CA PHE A 373 11.58 -1.48 35.35
C PHE A 373 12.74 -0.62 34.85
N CYS A 374 13.01 0.52 35.49
CA CYS A 374 14.16 1.37 35.15
C CYS A 374 15.49 0.60 35.30
N ALA A 375 15.66 -0.15 36.40
CA ALA A 375 16.84 -0.99 36.59
C ALA A 375 16.93 -2.12 35.55
N TYR A 376 15.79 -2.74 35.22
CA TYR A 376 15.69 -3.79 34.21
C TYR A 376 16.09 -3.29 32.82
N VAL A 377 15.59 -2.13 32.40
CA VAL A 377 15.94 -1.47 31.12
C VAL A 377 17.41 -1.05 31.10
N GLN A 378 17.91 -0.45 32.18
CA GLN A 378 19.30 0.00 32.26
C GLN A 378 20.29 -1.16 32.06
N SER A 379 20.00 -2.34 32.59
CA SER A 379 20.94 -3.47 32.52
C SER A 379 21.26 -3.96 31.09
N PHE A 380 20.40 -3.66 30.10
CA PHE A 380 20.67 -3.96 28.69
C PHE A 380 21.90 -3.21 28.15
N THR A 381 22.22 -2.02 28.67
CA THR A 381 23.42 -1.29 28.24
C THR A 381 24.72 -2.08 28.49
N ALA A 382 24.80 -2.73 29.65
CA ALA A 382 25.94 -3.56 30.01
C ALA A 382 26.01 -4.84 29.18
N GLU A 383 24.87 -5.38 28.76
CA GLU A 383 24.77 -6.54 27.88
C GLU A 383 25.22 -6.18 26.45
N MET A 384 24.69 -5.08 25.90
CA MET A 384 25.08 -4.56 24.58
C MET A 384 26.57 -4.26 24.49
N THR A 385 27.16 -3.67 25.53
CA THR A 385 28.60 -3.36 25.56
C THR A 385 29.47 -4.62 25.52
N LYS A 386 28.96 -5.75 26.03
CA LYS A 386 29.70 -7.03 26.08
C LYS A 386 29.39 -7.94 24.89
N CYS A 387 28.35 -7.64 24.12
CA CYS A 387 27.91 -8.46 23.01
C CYS A 387 28.79 -8.19 21.78
N ASN A 388 29.41 -9.26 21.26
CA ASN A 388 30.22 -9.18 20.05
C ASN A 388 29.48 -9.73 18.82
N ASP A 389 28.32 -10.36 19.03
CA ASP A 389 27.48 -10.90 17.97
C ASP A 389 26.51 -9.82 17.48
N VAL A 390 26.57 -9.54 16.18
CA VAL A 390 25.78 -8.49 15.54
C VAL A 390 24.29 -8.82 15.55
N ASP A 391 23.92 -10.09 15.34
CA ASP A 391 22.51 -10.49 15.30
C ASP A 391 21.90 -10.38 16.70
N GLN A 392 22.62 -10.83 17.72
CA GLN A 392 22.20 -10.66 19.11
C GLN A 392 22.15 -9.19 19.53
N LEU A 393 23.02 -8.33 19.01
CA LEU A 393 22.95 -6.88 19.25
C LEU A 393 21.68 -6.26 18.66
N LEU A 394 21.29 -6.66 17.44
CA LEU A 394 20.04 -6.22 16.81
C LEU A 394 18.81 -6.68 17.61
N ASP A 395 18.82 -7.93 18.10
CA ASP A 395 17.76 -8.45 18.97
C ASP A 395 17.65 -7.63 20.26
N LEU A 396 18.78 -7.35 20.92
CA LEU A 396 18.81 -6.53 22.15
C LEU A 396 18.34 -5.10 21.89
N GLU A 397 18.74 -4.50 20.76
CA GLU A 397 18.33 -3.16 20.34
C GLU A 397 16.83 -3.10 20.09
N PHE A 398 16.28 -4.09 19.38
CA PHE A 398 14.85 -4.21 19.14
C PHE A 398 14.07 -4.40 20.45
N VAL A 399 14.51 -5.29 21.34
CA VAL A 399 13.89 -5.50 22.65
C VAL A 399 13.92 -4.20 23.47
N LEU A 400 15.05 -3.51 23.51
CA LEU A 400 15.18 -2.24 24.23
C LEU A 400 14.24 -1.18 23.66
N GLN A 401 14.09 -1.13 22.33
CA GLN A 401 13.08 -0.29 21.66
C GLN A 401 11.66 -0.62 22.15
N GLN A 402 11.28 -1.90 22.25
CA GLN A 402 9.96 -2.30 22.76
C GLN A 402 9.76 -1.85 24.21
N LEU A 403 10.77 -2.03 25.06
CA LEU A 403 10.70 -1.65 26.47
C LEU A 403 10.60 -0.12 26.64
N LEU A 404 11.35 0.66 25.87
CA LEU A 404 11.26 2.13 25.92
C LEU A 404 9.87 2.63 25.54
N GLN A 405 9.18 1.96 24.61
CA GLN A 405 7.82 2.32 24.24
C GLN A 405 6.78 1.98 25.32
N ILE A 406 7.06 1.04 26.23
CA ILE A 406 6.17 0.75 27.38
C ILE A 406 6.07 1.98 28.31
N ILE A 407 7.06 2.88 28.32
CA ILE A 407 7.06 4.06 29.20
C ILE A 407 5.81 4.94 28.99
N SER A 408 5.22 4.97 27.79
CA SER A 408 4.01 5.74 27.48
C SER A 408 2.77 5.33 28.29
N VAL A 409 2.74 4.10 28.82
CA VAL A 409 1.61 3.53 29.58
C VAL A 409 1.93 3.31 31.06
N MET A 410 3.11 3.75 31.49
CA MET A 410 3.54 3.67 32.89
C MET A 410 2.90 4.77 33.73
N ASP A 411 2.71 4.50 35.03
CA ASP A 411 2.30 5.54 35.98
C ASP A 411 3.51 6.40 36.39
N LEU A 412 3.55 7.63 35.87
CA LEU A 412 4.56 8.65 36.18
C LEU A 412 4.01 9.72 37.14
N SER A 413 2.97 9.42 37.92
CA SER A 413 2.38 10.37 38.88
C SER A 413 3.32 10.71 40.04
N ASP A 414 4.16 9.76 40.45
CA ASP A 414 5.12 9.92 41.54
C ASP A 414 6.43 10.60 41.11
N GLN A 415 6.96 11.49 41.96
CA GLN A 415 8.21 12.20 41.71
C GLN A 415 9.44 11.30 41.80
N ALA A 416 9.45 10.28 42.68
CA ALA A 416 10.58 9.36 42.76
C ALA A 416 10.68 8.52 41.49
N SER A 417 9.54 8.02 41.02
CA SER A 417 9.40 7.30 39.75
C SER A 417 9.87 8.14 38.54
N ARG A 418 9.46 9.41 38.45
CA ARG A 418 9.94 10.32 37.39
C ARG A 418 11.46 10.54 37.43
N LYS A 419 12.05 10.72 38.62
CA LYS A 419 13.50 10.91 38.77
C LYS A 419 14.31 9.69 38.38
N GLU A 420 13.87 8.48 38.76
CA GLU A 420 14.59 7.26 38.38
C GLU A 420 14.47 6.99 36.87
N MET A 421 13.30 7.29 36.28
CA MET A 421 13.08 7.24 34.84
C MET A 421 14.01 8.20 34.09
N GLU A 422 14.07 9.47 34.54
CA GLU A 422 14.97 10.49 33.98
C GLU A 422 16.44 10.02 34.01
N LYS A 423 16.88 9.50 35.17
CA LYS A 423 18.24 9.00 35.36
C LYS A 423 18.57 7.83 34.43
N MET A 424 17.65 6.88 34.27
CA MET A 424 17.84 5.74 33.35
C MET A 424 17.90 6.21 31.89
N LEU A 425 17.00 7.09 31.47
CA LEU A 425 17.01 7.66 30.11
C LEU A 425 18.28 8.49 29.83
N HIS A 426 18.78 9.22 30.83
CA HIS A 426 20.05 9.95 30.76
C HIS A 426 21.22 8.99 30.48
N ASN A 427 21.37 7.95 31.30
CA ASN A 427 22.44 6.98 31.18
C ASN A 427 22.40 6.26 29.82
N LEU A 428 21.20 5.98 29.29
CA LEU A 428 21.02 5.46 27.94
C LEU A 428 21.53 6.43 26.88
N LEU A 429 21.15 7.71 26.94
CA LEU A 429 21.63 8.72 25.98
C LEU A 429 23.14 8.89 26.00
N VAL A 430 23.76 8.86 27.19
CA VAL A 430 25.22 9.04 27.32
C VAL A 430 25.99 7.81 26.87
N SER A 431 25.45 6.59 27.04
CA SER A 431 26.15 5.33 26.73
C SER A 431 26.56 5.20 25.25
N ASP A 432 27.84 4.92 24.99
CA ASP A 432 28.37 4.68 23.64
C ASP A 432 27.73 3.46 22.94
N SER A 433 27.13 2.54 23.71
CA SER A 433 26.44 1.36 23.19
C SER A 433 25.06 1.66 22.58
N VAL A 434 24.51 2.86 22.79
CA VAL A 434 23.17 3.23 22.33
C VAL A 434 23.26 3.92 20.97
N GLY A 435 22.81 3.19 19.94
CA GLY A 435 22.79 3.64 18.56
C GLY A 435 21.67 4.64 18.23
N PRO A 436 21.66 5.17 17.00
CA PRO A 436 20.72 6.21 16.57
C PRO A 436 19.25 5.77 16.54
N SER A 437 18.97 4.47 16.40
CA SER A 437 17.58 3.96 16.31
C SER A 437 16.80 4.09 17.63
N LEU A 438 17.49 4.08 18.77
CA LEU A 438 16.92 4.17 20.11
C LEU A 438 16.65 5.61 20.54
N ILE A 439 17.36 6.59 19.96
CA ILE A 439 17.27 8.01 20.32
C ILE A 439 15.84 8.56 20.21
N PRO A 440 15.07 8.33 19.12
CA PRO A 440 13.68 8.80 19.02
C PRO A 440 12.80 8.29 20.17
N HIS A 441 13.02 7.05 20.60
CA HIS A 441 12.26 6.40 21.66
C HIS A 441 12.62 6.99 23.03
N ILE A 442 13.90 7.21 23.29
CA ILE A 442 14.37 7.83 24.53
C ILE A 442 13.84 9.26 24.66
N LEU A 443 13.92 10.08 23.60
CA LEU A 443 13.45 11.47 23.62
C LEU A 443 11.92 11.56 23.76
N THR A 444 11.18 10.65 23.13
CA THR A 444 9.73 10.56 23.31
C THR A 444 9.38 10.25 24.77
N SER A 445 10.15 9.37 25.42
CA SER A 445 9.99 9.06 26.84
C SER A 445 10.39 10.22 27.76
N LEU A 446 11.48 10.94 27.47
CA LEU A 446 11.88 12.14 28.22
C LEU A 446 10.82 13.24 28.17
N LYS A 447 10.13 13.40 27.03
CA LYS A 447 9.01 14.33 26.89
C LYS A 447 7.85 14.03 27.84
N LEU A 448 7.68 12.77 28.27
CA LEU A 448 6.65 12.40 29.25
C LEU A 448 7.07 12.72 30.69
N VAL A 449 8.38 12.81 30.94
CA VAL A 449 8.94 13.12 32.27
C VAL A 449 8.99 14.63 32.53
N TYR A 450 9.30 15.41 31.49
CA TYR A 450 9.44 16.86 31.56
C TYR A 450 8.12 17.58 31.25
N ASN A 451 7.70 18.50 32.14
CA ASN A 451 6.48 19.29 31.96
C ASN A 451 6.66 20.50 31.02
N ASP A 452 7.90 20.94 30.81
CA ASP A 452 8.24 22.13 30.05
C ASP A 452 9.31 21.84 28.99
N ILE A 453 9.05 22.34 27.78
CA ILE A 453 9.85 22.11 26.58
C ILE A 453 11.20 22.81 26.69
N ASP A 454 11.24 24.04 27.22
CA ASP A 454 12.50 24.81 27.30
C ASP A 454 13.48 24.17 28.29
N ASN A 455 12.96 23.67 29.43
CA ASN A 455 13.76 22.90 30.38
C ASN A 455 14.32 21.61 29.76
N LEU A 456 13.52 20.90 28.96
CA LEU A 456 14.00 19.71 28.24
C LEU A 456 15.07 20.05 27.20
N ILE A 457 14.92 21.14 26.43
CA ILE A 457 15.95 21.60 25.48
C ILE A 457 17.23 21.93 26.22
N LYS A 458 17.15 22.62 27.37
CA LYS A 458 18.31 22.94 28.20
C LYS A 458 19.01 21.66 28.69
N TYR A 459 18.25 20.71 29.23
CA TYR A 459 18.76 19.43 29.69
C TYR A 459 19.47 18.64 28.56
N ILE A 460 18.87 18.61 27.37
CA ILE A 460 19.47 17.94 26.21
C ILE A 460 20.72 18.69 25.72
N ALA A 461 20.73 20.03 25.75
CA ALA A 461 21.94 20.79 25.43
C ALA A 461 23.10 20.47 26.38
N GLU A 462 22.81 20.33 27.68
CA GLU A 462 23.79 19.90 28.68
C GLU A 462 24.26 18.46 28.43
N THR A 463 23.34 17.54 28.13
CA THR A 463 23.67 16.13 27.84
C THR A 463 24.50 15.98 26.56
N VAL A 464 24.18 16.72 25.50
CA VAL A 464 24.97 16.74 24.26
C VAL A 464 26.37 17.32 24.51
N SER A 465 26.47 18.33 25.37
CA SER A 465 27.77 18.87 25.80
C SER A 465 28.57 17.84 26.58
N GLU A 466 27.94 17.09 27.50
CA GLU A 466 28.58 16.00 28.26
C GLU A 466 29.11 14.88 27.35
N ILE A 467 28.33 14.46 26.34
CA ILE A 467 28.75 13.43 25.38
C ILE A 467 29.94 13.92 24.54
N ARG A 468 29.95 15.20 24.16
CA ARG A 468 31.00 15.78 23.31
C ARG A 468 32.26 16.17 24.08
N GLU A 469 32.13 16.59 25.33
CA GLU A 469 33.21 17.04 26.21
C GLU A 469 33.23 16.23 27.51
N PRO A 470 33.42 14.90 27.45
CA PRO A 470 33.43 14.06 28.64
C PRO A 470 34.57 14.46 29.57
N ILE A 471 34.29 14.47 30.87
CA ILE A 471 35.28 14.74 31.91
C ILE A 471 36.24 13.55 31.97
N THR A 472 37.49 13.77 31.57
CA THR A 472 38.53 12.73 31.58
C THR A 472 39.61 13.13 32.59
N SER A 473 39.96 12.24 33.51
CA SER A 473 41.08 12.43 34.42
C SER A 473 42.40 12.21 33.67
N VAL A 474 43.21 13.25 33.54
CA VAL A 474 44.56 13.16 32.99
C VAL A 474 45.53 13.19 34.16
N GLU A 475 46.33 12.12 34.31
CA GLU A 475 47.46 12.11 35.24
C GLU A 475 48.59 12.98 34.66
N THR A 476 48.73 14.22 35.12
CA THR A 476 49.88 15.05 34.79
C THR A 476 51.09 14.55 35.59
N GLN A 477 51.99 13.85 34.91
CA GLN A 477 53.28 13.49 35.49
C GLN A 477 54.13 14.74 35.68
N ILE A 478 54.67 14.92 36.89
CA ILE A 478 55.64 15.98 37.21
C ILE A 478 56.84 15.84 36.25
N SER A 479 57.30 16.97 35.68
CA SER A 479 58.46 17.00 34.78
C SER A 479 59.66 16.27 35.40
N ALA A 480 60.44 15.54 34.60
CA ALA A 480 61.63 14.83 35.08
C ALA A 480 62.63 15.76 35.81
N GLU A 481 62.68 17.04 35.42
CA GLU A 481 63.51 18.07 36.05
C GLU A 481 62.98 18.47 37.44
N GLU A 482 61.66 18.66 37.56
CA GLU A 482 60.98 19.02 38.82
C GLU A 482 61.01 17.87 39.82
N ARG A 483 60.78 16.63 39.35
CA ARG A 483 60.90 15.43 40.18
C ARG A 483 62.31 15.25 40.72
N ARG A 484 63.32 15.49 39.87
CA ARG A 484 64.74 15.48 40.29
C ARG A 484 65.07 16.58 41.31
N GLN A 485 64.43 17.74 41.25
CA GLN A 485 64.60 18.81 42.24
C GLN A 485 63.93 18.45 43.58
N LEU A 486 62.73 17.87 43.54
CA LEU A 486 62.04 17.39 44.74
C LEU A 486 62.83 16.27 45.43
N ASP A 487 63.31 15.28 44.67
CA ASP A 487 64.15 14.19 45.18
C ASP A 487 65.43 14.69 45.85
N LYS A 488 66.07 15.71 45.26
CA LYS A 488 67.24 16.37 45.87
C LYS A 488 66.90 17.05 47.20
N LYS A 489 65.74 17.72 47.31
CA LYS A 489 65.28 18.35 48.55
C LYS A 489 64.95 17.29 49.62
N VAL A 490 64.24 16.24 49.26
CA VAL A 490 63.91 15.12 50.15
C VAL A 490 65.19 14.42 50.64
N ALA A 491 66.17 14.19 49.77
CA ALA A 491 67.46 13.62 50.14
C ALA A 491 68.25 14.54 51.10
N SER A 492 68.26 15.84 50.86
CA SER A 492 68.89 16.84 51.75
C SER A 492 68.26 16.85 53.14
N ILE A 493 66.92 16.82 53.22
CA ILE A 493 66.19 16.74 54.49
C ILE A 493 66.48 15.41 55.21
N ARG A 494 66.58 14.29 54.48
CA ARG A 494 66.92 12.99 55.07
C ARG A 494 68.31 12.97 55.71
N VAL A 495 69.30 13.61 55.07
CA VAL A 495 70.65 13.75 55.63
C VAL A 495 70.62 14.62 56.90
N LYS A 496 69.94 15.77 56.87
CA LYS A 496 69.79 16.64 58.06
C LYS A 496 69.06 15.94 59.21
N LEU A 497 68.01 15.18 58.93
CA LEU A 497 67.30 14.37 59.93
C LEU A 497 68.22 13.33 60.58
N HIS A 498 69.10 12.70 59.81
CA HIS A 498 70.05 11.74 60.36
C HIS A 498 71.06 12.42 61.29
N GLN A 499 71.61 13.56 60.87
CA GLN A 499 72.55 14.36 61.68
C GLN A 499 71.90 14.82 62.99
N LEU A 500 70.68 15.37 62.92
CA LEU A 500 69.95 15.82 64.10
C LEU A 500 69.56 14.65 65.03
N ARG A 501 69.28 13.46 64.50
CA ARG A 501 69.01 12.26 65.32
C ARG A 501 70.27 11.76 66.03
N GLU A 502 71.43 11.83 65.38
CA GLU A 502 72.73 11.54 66.02
C GLU A 502 73.07 12.58 67.08
N GLU A 503 72.89 13.87 66.78
CA GLU A 503 73.11 14.97 67.73
C GLU A 503 72.16 14.89 68.92
N LEU A 504 70.90 14.50 68.69
CA LEU A 504 69.93 14.20 69.75
C LEU A 504 70.42 13.05 70.65
N SER A 505 70.94 11.96 70.07
CA SER A 505 71.47 10.83 70.84
C SER A 505 72.64 11.25 71.73
N PHE A 506 73.53 12.11 71.22
CA PHE A 506 74.65 12.66 71.96
C PHE A 506 74.23 13.64 73.06
N CYS A 507 73.22 14.49 72.81
CA CYS A 507 72.65 15.38 73.83
C CYS A 507 71.93 14.61 74.95
N ILE A 508 71.29 13.48 74.63
CA ILE A 508 70.66 12.60 75.62
C ILE A 508 71.72 11.92 76.50
N GLU A 509 72.82 11.42 75.91
CA GLU A 509 73.94 10.83 76.66
C GLU A 509 74.62 11.83 77.62
N LYS A 510 74.66 13.11 77.25
CA LYS A 510 75.23 14.20 78.06
C LYS A 510 74.25 14.87 79.05
N GLN A 511 73.01 14.40 79.14
CA GLN A 511 71.94 14.99 79.97
C GLN A 511 71.64 16.48 79.68
N GLU A 512 71.87 16.94 78.45
CA GLU A 512 71.54 18.31 78.00
C GLU A 512 70.10 18.38 77.47
N PHE A 513 69.12 18.29 78.39
CA PHE A 513 67.70 18.09 78.05
C PHE A 513 67.04 19.28 77.32
N GLU A 514 67.46 20.52 77.56
CA GLU A 514 66.91 21.70 76.85
C GLU A 514 67.28 21.69 75.36
N LYS A 515 68.53 21.39 75.03
CA LYS A 515 68.96 21.26 73.63
C LYS A 515 68.34 20.05 72.95
N ALA A 516 68.21 18.94 73.67
CA ALA A 516 67.53 17.74 73.16
C ALA A 516 66.05 18.02 72.81
N ALA A 517 65.35 18.86 73.59
CA ALA A 517 63.98 19.28 73.29
C ALA A 517 63.88 20.13 72.02
N GLN A 518 64.82 21.05 71.82
CA GLN A 518 64.89 21.88 70.61
C GLN A 518 65.17 21.03 69.36
N ILE A 519 66.17 20.14 69.42
CA ILE A 519 66.50 19.23 68.31
C ILE A 519 65.32 18.31 67.97
N LYS A 520 64.56 17.85 68.99
CA LYS A 520 63.36 17.04 68.78
C LYS A 520 62.24 17.81 68.08
N SER A 521 62.09 19.10 68.36
CA SER A 521 61.16 20.00 67.65
C SER A 521 61.58 20.18 66.19
N ASP A 522 62.88 20.39 65.95
CA ASP A 522 63.43 20.57 64.61
C ASP A 522 63.31 19.29 63.75
N ILE A 523 63.50 18.11 64.35
CA ILE A 523 63.23 16.81 63.71
C ILE A 523 61.75 16.68 63.33
N ALA A 524 60.82 17.06 64.21
CA ALA A 524 59.39 16.98 63.92
C ALA A 524 58.98 17.91 62.76
N ASN A 525 59.55 19.12 62.71
CA ASN A 525 59.32 20.07 61.62
C ASN A 525 59.85 19.53 60.28
N LEU A 526 61.07 18.98 60.26
CA LEU A 526 61.68 18.40 59.06
C LEU A 526 60.99 17.10 58.61
N ASP A 527 60.50 16.25 59.52
CA ASP A 527 59.70 15.07 59.17
C ASP A 527 58.32 15.47 58.60
N SER A 528 57.72 16.57 59.07
CA SER A 528 56.51 17.16 58.49
C SER A 528 56.76 17.70 57.07
N GLU A 529 57.81 18.50 56.88
CA GLU A 529 58.23 19.04 55.58
C GLU A 529 58.60 17.93 54.57
N ARG A 530 59.22 16.85 55.04
CA ARG A 530 59.49 15.67 54.20
C ARG A 530 58.20 15.00 53.73
N SER A 531 57.20 14.90 54.60
CA SER A 531 55.93 14.25 54.29
C SER A 531 55.11 15.08 53.30
N THR A 532 55.15 16.41 53.40
CA THR A 532 54.51 17.30 52.41
C THR A 532 55.19 17.21 51.04
N LEU A 533 56.54 17.21 50.99
CA LEU A 533 57.29 17.07 49.73
C LEU A 533 57.11 15.69 49.07
N LEU A 534 56.93 14.62 49.85
CA LEU A 534 56.62 13.29 49.33
C LEU A 534 55.19 13.20 48.76
N GLY A 535 54.22 13.90 49.35
CA GLY A 535 52.87 14.02 48.79
C GLY A 535 52.85 14.84 47.48
N GLU A 536 53.72 15.84 47.36
CA GLU A 536 53.91 16.62 46.13
C GLU A 536 54.59 15.83 45.00
N THR A 537 55.07 14.60 45.25
CA THR A 537 55.70 13.73 44.23
C THR A 537 54.72 12.76 43.56
N GLU A 538 53.48 12.69 44.03
CA GLU A 538 52.41 11.89 43.46
C GLU A 538 51.84 12.56 42.19
N ALA A 539 51.34 11.76 41.25
CA ALA A 539 50.74 12.28 40.01
C ALA A 539 49.53 13.15 40.36
N ARG A 540 49.47 14.37 39.78
CA ARG A 540 48.27 15.20 39.91
C ARG A 540 47.23 14.66 38.95
N VAL A 541 46.07 14.29 39.48
CA VAL A 541 44.89 13.96 38.68
C VAL A 541 44.19 15.27 38.36
N GLU A 542 44.38 15.79 37.15
CA GLU A 542 43.62 16.95 36.68
C GLU A 542 42.44 16.47 35.83
N GLU A 543 41.24 16.92 36.16
CA GLU A 543 40.05 16.69 35.34
C GLU A 543 40.07 17.64 34.16
N VAL A 544 40.27 17.10 32.95
CA VAL A 544 40.29 17.88 31.71
C VAL A 544 39.12 17.46 30.83
N ARG A 545 38.43 18.44 30.24
CA ARG A 545 37.41 18.18 29.21
C ARG A 545 38.10 18.01 27.86
N ILE A 546 37.97 16.82 27.28
CA ILE A 546 38.51 16.51 25.96
C ILE A 546 37.36 16.56 24.95
N GLN A 547 37.46 17.44 23.96
CA GLN A 547 36.46 17.50 22.91
C GLN A 547 36.60 16.31 21.96
N LYS A 548 35.58 15.45 21.93
CA LYS A 548 35.45 14.35 20.98
C LYS A 548 34.80 14.86 19.68
N ASN A 549 35.55 14.78 18.58
CA ASN A 549 35.08 15.12 17.23
C ASN A 549 35.17 13.89 16.30
N ASP A 550 35.12 12.68 16.86
CA ASP A 550 35.07 11.44 16.07
C ASP A 550 33.69 11.25 15.41
N TYR A 551 33.67 10.40 14.39
CA TYR A 551 32.49 10.17 13.55
C TYR A 551 31.26 9.76 14.37
N PHE A 552 31.39 8.79 15.28
CA PHE A 552 30.26 8.22 16.02
C PHE A 552 29.69 9.23 17.01
N THR A 553 30.55 9.93 17.76
CA THR A 553 30.12 10.96 18.72
C THR A 553 29.38 12.10 18.02
N MET A 554 29.94 12.64 16.93
CA MET A 554 29.33 13.74 16.19
C MET A 554 27.97 13.35 15.60
N LEU A 555 27.89 12.18 14.98
CA LEU A 555 26.63 11.70 14.40
C LEU A 555 25.57 11.47 15.48
N LYS A 556 25.95 10.91 16.63
CA LYS A 556 25.03 10.71 17.76
C LYS A 556 24.49 12.03 18.28
N CYS A 557 25.35 13.01 18.55
CA CYS A 557 24.95 14.34 19.01
C CYS A 557 24.00 15.04 18.03
N LEU A 558 24.31 15.04 16.72
CA LEU A 558 23.42 15.61 15.71
C LEU A 558 22.10 14.86 15.59
N THR A 559 22.11 13.53 15.76
CA THR A 559 20.88 12.73 15.76
C THR A 559 20.00 13.08 16.96
N ILE A 560 20.58 13.24 18.16
CA ILE A 560 19.85 13.73 19.35
C ILE A 560 19.21 15.09 19.06
N VAL A 561 19.94 16.03 18.46
CA VAL A 561 19.41 17.36 18.12
C VAL A 561 18.29 17.30 17.09
N CYS A 562 18.43 16.48 16.04
CA CYS A 562 17.38 16.30 15.03
C CYS A 562 16.10 15.74 15.65
N GLU A 563 16.22 14.65 16.40
CA GLU A 563 15.07 13.97 17.00
C GLU A 563 14.42 14.81 18.11
N LEU A 564 15.20 15.64 18.82
CA LEU A 564 14.69 16.63 19.76
C LEU A 564 13.73 17.61 19.06
N LEU A 565 14.18 18.20 17.95
CA LEU A 565 13.40 19.17 17.18
C LEU A 565 12.12 18.54 16.62
N ILE A 566 12.19 17.29 16.15
CA ILE A 566 11.04 16.53 15.64
C ILE A 566 10.04 16.21 16.77
N ALA A 567 10.51 15.64 17.88
CA ALA A 567 9.65 15.16 18.97
C ALA A 567 8.91 16.29 19.70
N LEU A 568 9.57 17.46 19.84
CA LEU A 568 9.02 18.59 20.59
C LEU A 568 8.14 19.52 19.75
N LYS A 569 8.24 19.49 18.41
CA LYS A 569 7.57 20.45 17.53
C LYS A 569 7.81 21.90 18.00
N VAL A 570 9.07 22.23 18.21
CA VAL A 570 9.53 23.50 18.80
C VAL A 570 8.96 24.68 18.01
N LYS A 571 8.36 25.65 18.70
CA LYS A 571 7.75 26.85 18.08
C LYS A 571 8.55 28.13 18.30
N THR A 572 9.46 28.12 19.25
CA THR A 572 10.22 29.30 19.70
C THR A 572 11.70 28.97 19.72
N PHE A 573 12.52 29.91 19.25
CA PHE A 573 13.96 29.72 19.20
C PHE A 573 14.61 30.17 20.52
N SER A 574 14.92 29.22 21.40
CA SER A 574 15.48 29.51 22.72
C SER A 574 17.00 29.73 22.68
N PRO A 575 17.60 30.44 23.67
CA PRO A 575 19.06 30.61 23.74
C PRO A 575 19.83 29.29 23.82
N SER A 576 19.25 28.28 24.48
CA SER A 576 19.82 26.92 24.53
C SER A 576 19.85 26.28 23.15
N LEU A 577 18.83 26.51 22.31
CA LEU A 577 18.80 26.03 20.93
C LEU A 577 19.79 26.79 20.04
N GLN A 578 19.96 28.10 20.23
CA GLN A 578 21.02 28.87 19.57
C GLN A 578 22.41 28.29 19.91
N ALA A 579 22.68 27.99 21.19
CA ALA A 579 23.94 27.39 21.61
C ALA A 579 24.17 26.01 20.99
N LEU A 580 23.12 25.19 20.86
CA LEU A 580 23.17 23.90 20.14
C LEU A 580 23.44 24.09 18.64
N MET A 581 22.84 25.10 18.02
CA MET A 581 23.06 25.41 16.62
C MET A 581 24.53 25.78 16.36
N ASP A 582 25.06 26.71 17.15
CA ASP A 582 26.42 27.21 16.99
C ASP A 582 27.47 26.13 17.31
N SER A 583 27.24 25.34 18.36
CA SER A 583 28.20 24.33 18.79
C SER A 583 28.13 23.02 18.00
N GLN A 584 26.94 22.55 17.58
CA GLN A 584 26.77 21.23 16.97
C GLN A 584 26.36 21.29 15.49
N ILE A 585 25.30 22.04 15.17
CA ILE A 585 24.68 22.01 13.83
C ILE A 585 25.60 22.62 12.78
N LEU A 586 26.13 23.83 13.01
CA LEU A 586 26.98 24.52 12.03
C LEU A 586 28.29 23.76 11.75
N PRO A 587 29.02 23.22 12.75
CA PRO A 587 30.16 22.34 12.48
C PRO A 587 29.76 21.06 11.75
N GLY A 588 28.57 20.51 12.02
CA GLY A 588 28.03 19.34 11.30
C GLY A 588 27.88 19.57 9.80
N MET A 589 27.35 20.73 9.39
CA MET A 589 27.13 21.07 7.98
C MET A 589 28.42 21.16 7.14
N THR A 590 29.56 21.45 7.78
CA THR A 590 30.86 21.65 7.11
C THR A 590 31.80 20.46 7.30
N ASN A 591 31.33 19.37 7.90
CA ASN A 591 32.14 18.19 8.17
C ASN A 591 32.60 17.50 6.86
N LEU A 592 33.72 16.77 6.92
CA LEU A 592 34.25 16.01 5.78
C LEU A 592 33.37 14.78 5.44
N GLU A 593 32.74 14.18 6.43
CA GLU A 593 31.92 12.98 6.29
C GLU A 593 30.48 13.34 5.86
N ALA A 594 29.99 12.67 4.82
CA ALA A 594 28.70 12.98 4.21
C ALA A 594 27.51 12.72 5.16
N ASP A 595 27.56 11.66 5.98
CA ASP A 595 26.48 11.33 6.93
C ASP A 595 26.30 12.42 8.00
N ILE A 596 27.41 12.97 8.48
CA ILE A 596 27.44 14.05 9.46
C ILE A 596 26.91 15.34 8.83
N ARG A 597 27.34 15.66 7.60
CA ARG A 597 26.77 16.79 6.84
C ARG A 597 25.28 16.62 6.63
N ASN A 598 24.82 15.41 6.29
CA ASN A 598 23.41 15.12 6.07
C ASN A 598 22.58 15.35 7.36
N ALA A 599 23.07 14.88 8.51
CA ALA A 599 22.45 15.16 9.80
C ALA A 599 22.47 16.66 10.16
N GLY A 600 23.56 17.37 9.85
CA GLY A 600 23.66 18.82 10.01
C GLY A 600 22.67 19.60 9.15
N VAL A 601 22.53 19.22 7.87
CA VAL A 601 21.55 19.81 6.94
C VAL A 601 20.11 19.52 7.39
N LYS A 602 19.82 18.31 7.89
CA LYS A 602 18.52 17.99 8.49
C LYS A 602 18.26 18.87 9.73
N ALA A 603 19.24 19.00 10.62
CA ALA A 603 19.10 19.79 11.84
C ALA A 603 18.87 21.28 11.57
N ILE A 604 19.66 21.90 10.68
CA ILE A 604 19.46 23.31 10.31
C ILE A 604 18.11 23.51 9.60
N GLY A 605 17.69 22.54 8.77
CA GLY A 605 16.39 22.57 8.13
C GLY A 605 15.24 22.57 9.14
N LEU A 606 15.34 21.76 10.20
CA LEU A 606 14.37 21.77 11.30
C LEU A 606 14.37 23.09 12.06
N CYS A 607 15.55 23.70 12.30
CA CYS A 607 15.64 25.06 12.87
C CYS A 607 15.01 26.12 11.96
N CYS A 608 15.18 26.00 10.64
CA CYS A 608 14.57 26.87 9.64
C CYS A 608 13.04 26.87 9.72
N LEU A 609 12.39 25.78 10.15
CA LEU A 609 10.92 25.74 10.33
C LEU A 609 10.43 26.50 11.56
N VAL A 610 11.33 26.88 12.48
CA VAL A 610 10.99 27.60 13.72
C VAL A 610 10.96 29.10 13.49
N THR A 611 11.94 29.68 12.76
CA THR A 611 12.08 31.13 12.61
C THR A 611 12.64 31.52 11.26
N LYS A 612 12.02 32.54 10.65
CA LYS A 612 12.36 33.04 9.31
C LYS A 612 13.78 33.60 9.20
N ASP A 613 14.32 34.19 10.25
CA ASP A 613 15.65 34.82 10.24
C ASP A 613 16.76 33.80 9.91
N ILE A 614 16.63 32.58 10.45
CA ILE A 614 17.57 31.47 10.20
C ILE A 614 17.52 31.04 8.73
N VAL A 615 16.34 31.06 8.12
CA VAL A 615 16.17 30.76 6.69
C VAL A 615 17.01 31.74 5.86
N MET A 616 16.87 33.04 6.11
CA MET A 616 17.59 34.07 5.33
C MET A 616 19.11 33.93 5.43
N GLN A 617 19.62 33.44 6.56
CA GLN A 617 21.05 33.22 6.78
C GLN A 617 21.58 31.98 6.05
N HIS A 618 20.82 30.87 6.02
CA HIS A 618 21.32 29.57 5.58
C HIS A 618 20.78 29.08 4.22
N LEU A 619 19.80 29.79 3.63
CA LEU A 619 19.20 29.44 2.35
C LEU A 619 20.20 29.27 1.19
N PRO A 620 21.22 30.15 0.99
CA PRO A 620 22.20 29.96 -0.09
C PRO A 620 22.98 28.65 0.05
N VAL A 621 23.35 28.29 1.28
CA VAL A 621 24.09 27.05 1.57
C VAL A 621 23.20 25.82 1.32
N LEU A 622 21.92 25.88 1.69
CA LEU A 622 20.95 24.81 1.42
C LEU A 622 20.71 24.62 -0.09
N MET A 623 20.61 25.71 -0.85
CA MET A 623 20.52 25.67 -2.31
C MET A 623 21.76 25.02 -2.93
N GLN A 624 22.96 25.43 -2.51
CA GLN A 624 24.21 24.85 -2.98
C GLN A 624 24.31 23.35 -2.63
N ALA A 625 23.96 22.98 -1.40
CA ALA A 625 23.96 21.60 -0.94
C ALA A 625 23.03 20.70 -1.76
N SER A 626 21.87 21.22 -2.19
CA SER A 626 20.92 20.49 -3.05
C SER A 626 21.45 20.19 -4.47
N GLN A 627 22.41 20.97 -4.95
CA GLN A 627 22.95 20.86 -6.31
C GLN A 627 24.27 20.08 -6.37
N VAL A 628 25.19 20.33 -5.43
CA VAL A 628 26.61 19.96 -5.58
C VAL A 628 27.08 18.85 -4.63
N ASP A 629 26.40 18.63 -3.49
CA ASP A 629 26.87 17.67 -2.47
C ASP A 629 26.59 16.20 -2.88
N SER A 630 26.93 15.28 -1.99
CA SER A 630 26.57 13.87 -2.06
C SER A 630 25.06 13.66 -2.18
N MET A 631 24.67 12.55 -2.80
CA MET A 631 23.27 12.25 -3.12
C MET A 631 22.33 12.30 -1.91
N GLN A 632 22.75 11.76 -0.77
CA GLN A 632 21.95 11.79 0.47
C GLN A 632 21.74 13.22 0.98
N VAL A 633 22.80 14.02 1.02
CA VAL A 633 22.74 15.44 1.43
C VAL A 633 21.87 16.24 0.46
N ARG A 634 21.99 16.00 -0.84
CA ARG A 634 21.15 16.64 -1.87
C ARG A 634 19.66 16.35 -1.66
N ALA A 635 19.32 15.08 -1.42
CA ALA A 635 17.95 14.66 -1.14
C ALA A 635 17.39 15.32 0.13
N THR A 636 18.16 15.38 1.21
CA THR A 636 17.76 16.05 2.45
C THR A 636 17.64 17.56 2.28
N ALA A 637 18.60 18.21 1.63
CA ALA A 637 18.55 19.64 1.34
C ALA A 637 17.33 19.99 0.49
N LEU A 638 17.01 19.18 -0.51
CA LEU A 638 15.82 19.38 -1.35
C LEU A 638 14.52 19.27 -0.53
N LYS A 639 14.39 18.28 0.35
CA LYS A 639 13.26 18.16 1.29
C LYS A 639 13.15 19.39 2.19
N VAL A 640 14.26 19.86 2.74
CA VAL A 640 14.32 21.07 3.57
C VAL A 640 13.84 22.30 2.80
N LEU A 641 14.28 22.47 1.55
CA LEU A 641 13.82 23.59 0.71
C LEU A 641 12.31 23.52 0.44
N PHE A 642 11.76 22.33 0.18
CA PHE A 642 10.31 22.14 0.05
C PHE A 642 9.57 22.47 1.35
N ASP A 643 10.04 22.01 2.50
CA ASP A 643 9.41 22.28 3.80
C ASP A 643 9.43 23.78 4.13
N ILE A 644 10.56 24.45 3.87
CA ILE A 644 10.71 25.91 3.99
C ILE A 644 9.67 26.63 3.12
N PHE A 645 9.55 26.24 1.84
CA PHE A 645 8.54 26.82 0.93
C PHE A 645 7.12 26.52 1.38
N HIS A 646 6.87 25.34 1.94
CA HIS A 646 5.56 24.93 2.40
C HIS A 646 5.08 25.77 3.61
N VAL A 647 5.99 26.00 4.57
CA VAL A 647 5.71 26.78 5.79
C VAL A 647 5.59 28.27 5.49
N TYR A 648 6.57 28.86 4.79
CA TYR A 648 6.67 30.31 4.62
C TYR A 648 6.01 30.85 3.34
N GLY A 649 5.86 30.02 2.30
CA GLY A 649 5.35 30.45 1.00
C GLY A 649 6.33 31.31 0.20
N SER A 650 6.00 31.59 -1.07
CA SER A 650 6.81 32.43 -1.96
C SER A 650 6.93 33.87 -1.48
N SER A 651 5.86 34.40 -0.85
CA SER A 651 5.79 35.77 -0.37
C SER A 651 6.80 36.09 0.75
N ALA A 652 7.22 35.09 1.52
CA ALA A 652 8.21 35.29 2.56
C ALA A 652 9.60 35.60 2.00
N PHE A 653 9.90 35.18 0.78
CA PHE A 653 11.15 35.47 0.08
C PHE A 653 11.06 36.76 -0.75
N SER A 654 9.92 37.45 -0.68
CA SER A 654 9.64 38.74 -1.32
C SER A 654 9.06 39.73 -0.29
N VAL A 655 9.89 40.44 0.49
CA VAL A 655 9.42 41.46 1.46
C VAL A 655 10.42 42.63 1.44
N SER A 656 10.08 43.93 1.34
CA SER A 656 8.84 44.70 1.10
C SER A 656 9.23 46.16 0.80
N SER A 657 8.58 46.83 -0.16
CA SER A 657 8.36 48.28 -0.10
C SER A 657 6.88 48.54 0.15
N GLU A 658 6.51 48.69 1.43
CA GLU A 658 5.22 49.23 1.83
C GLU A 658 5.14 50.73 1.50
N SER A 659 4.90 51.07 0.23
CA SER A 659 4.38 52.38 -0.16
C SER A 659 3.97 52.41 -1.64
N SER A 660 2.92 51.69 -2.01
CA SER A 660 2.04 52.02 -3.15
C SER A 660 0.96 50.97 -3.32
N ARG A 661 -0.08 51.04 -2.47
CA ARG A 661 -1.39 50.58 -2.91
C ARG A 661 -1.87 51.58 -3.96
N ASN A 662 -1.83 51.20 -5.24
CA ASN A 662 -2.93 51.37 -6.21
C ASN A 662 -2.50 50.96 -7.62
N LEU A 663 -3.47 50.32 -8.30
CA LEU A 663 -3.65 50.09 -9.75
C LEU A 663 -3.18 48.76 -10.39
N SER A 664 -4.22 47.98 -10.72
CA SER A 664 -4.45 47.24 -11.98
C SER A 664 -3.56 46.05 -12.35
N SER A 665 -4.19 44.88 -12.26
CA SER A 665 -4.13 43.76 -13.18
C SER A 665 -3.93 44.15 -14.66
N ASN A 666 -2.76 43.80 -15.23
CA ASN A 666 -2.53 43.22 -16.58
C ASN A 666 -1.08 43.43 -17.04
N SER A 667 -0.39 42.34 -17.38
CA SER A 667 0.63 42.24 -18.44
C SER A 667 1.04 40.76 -18.51
N ILE A 668 0.65 40.00 -19.54
CA ILE A 668 1.15 39.98 -20.92
C ILE A 668 2.68 39.87 -20.93
N ILE A 669 3.19 38.63 -21.01
CA ILE A 669 4.52 38.36 -21.54
C ILE A 669 4.30 38.12 -23.03
N ASP A 670 4.70 39.12 -23.80
CA ASP A 670 4.70 39.11 -25.27
C ASP A 670 5.90 38.34 -25.78
N ASP A 671 5.67 37.65 -26.90
CA ASP A 671 6.57 36.78 -27.61
C ASP A 671 7.42 37.63 -28.56
N SER A 672 8.75 37.52 -28.51
CA SER A 672 9.58 37.83 -29.68
C SER A 672 11.01 37.33 -29.50
N GLN A 673 11.30 36.24 -30.21
CA GLN A 673 12.62 35.92 -30.69
C GLN A 673 13.03 36.96 -31.75
N ASN A 674 14.19 37.60 -31.57
CA ASN A 674 15.09 37.91 -32.69
C ASN A 674 16.51 38.14 -32.16
N GLN A 675 17.41 37.30 -32.66
CA GLN A 675 18.85 37.42 -32.56
C GLN A 675 19.33 38.52 -33.50
N GLU A 676 20.14 39.47 -33.03
CA GLU A 676 21.28 39.99 -33.79
C GLU A 676 22.43 40.30 -32.82
N GLU A 677 23.61 39.83 -33.20
CA GLU A 677 24.90 40.07 -32.56
C GLU A 677 25.35 41.51 -32.84
N ASP A 678 25.87 42.22 -31.84
CA ASP A 678 26.95 43.18 -32.08
C ASP A 678 27.74 43.48 -30.79
N GLU A 679 29.06 43.30 -30.87
CA GLU A 679 30.02 43.71 -29.85
C GLU A 679 30.16 45.24 -29.82
N THR A 680 30.16 45.87 -28.63
CA THR A 680 31.28 46.70 -28.12
C THR A 680 30.96 47.51 -26.85
N SER A 681 31.87 47.37 -25.88
CA SER A 681 32.28 48.32 -24.82
C SER A 681 31.50 48.43 -23.49
N PRO A 682 32.21 48.57 -22.35
CA PRO A 682 31.65 48.41 -21.00
C PRO A 682 31.30 49.77 -20.37
N GLY A 683 30.02 49.98 -20.07
CA GLY A 683 29.51 51.14 -19.34
C GLY A 683 28.71 50.70 -18.13
N GLN A 684 29.13 51.16 -16.96
CA GLN A 684 28.56 50.92 -15.63
C GLN A 684 27.02 50.97 -15.62
N ALA A 685 26.40 49.86 -15.25
CA ALA A 685 24.99 49.81 -14.87
C ALA A 685 24.90 49.41 -13.39
N THR A 686 24.28 50.29 -12.63
CA THR A 686 23.89 50.21 -11.23
C THR A 686 23.10 48.94 -10.91
N GLU A 687 23.55 48.21 -9.89
CA GLU A 687 22.90 47.03 -9.30
C GLU A 687 21.63 47.42 -8.52
N GLU A 688 20.46 47.42 -9.17
CA GLU A 688 19.16 47.55 -8.47
C GLU A 688 18.09 46.56 -9.03
N THR A 689 18.44 45.28 -9.23
CA THR A 689 17.50 44.27 -9.80
C THR A 689 17.47 42.90 -9.10
N SER A 690 17.92 42.78 -7.84
CA SER A 690 18.33 41.47 -7.28
C SER A 690 17.37 40.77 -6.30
N GLN A 691 16.09 41.16 -6.16
CA GLN A 691 15.25 40.63 -5.06
C GLN A 691 13.93 39.92 -5.46
N GLU A 692 13.27 40.26 -6.58
CA GLU A 692 12.20 39.41 -7.16
C GLU A 692 12.74 38.07 -7.71
N ASP A 693 14.06 37.96 -7.78
CA ASP A 693 14.82 36.88 -8.41
C ASP A 693 14.97 35.63 -7.51
N CYS A 694 14.93 35.78 -6.18
CA CYS A 694 15.26 34.68 -5.26
C CYS A 694 14.20 33.56 -5.23
N ALA A 695 12.92 33.91 -5.07
CA ALA A 695 11.83 32.93 -5.08
C ALA A 695 11.75 32.20 -6.43
N THR A 696 11.94 32.93 -7.53
CA THR A 696 11.94 32.40 -8.91
C THR A 696 13.11 31.45 -9.13
N LYS A 697 14.31 31.80 -8.67
CA LYS A 697 15.50 30.93 -8.69
C LYS A 697 15.29 29.63 -7.92
N ILE A 698 14.65 29.69 -6.75
CA ILE A 698 14.37 28.50 -5.96
C ILE A 698 13.32 27.63 -6.66
N LEU A 699 12.23 28.21 -7.17
CA LEU A 699 11.24 27.45 -7.93
C LEU A 699 11.82 26.83 -9.21
N ALA A 700 12.71 27.53 -9.91
CA ALA A 700 13.42 26.99 -11.06
C ALA A 700 14.32 25.80 -10.65
N LEU A 701 15.06 25.93 -9.54
CA LEU A 701 15.87 24.85 -8.97
C LEU A 701 15.00 23.64 -8.60
N LEU A 702 13.91 23.84 -7.86
CA LEU A 702 13.00 22.77 -7.44
C LEU A 702 12.39 22.07 -8.66
N SER A 703 11.96 22.83 -9.66
CA SER A 703 11.33 22.30 -10.89
C SER A 703 12.33 21.55 -11.78
N SER A 704 13.59 22.01 -11.86
CA SER A 704 14.63 21.33 -12.65
C SER A 704 14.92 19.90 -12.19
N ASN A 705 14.61 19.56 -10.94
CA ASN A 705 14.79 18.21 -10.40
C ASN A 705 13.70 17.22 -10.86
N LEU A 706 12.60 17.68 -11.48
CA LEU A 706 11.59 16.80 -12.08
C LEU A 706 12.17 15.94 -13.22
N ASP A 707 13.15 16.48 -13.95
CA ASP A 707 13.82 15.81 -15.07
C ASP A 707 15.16 15.17 -14.65
N SER A 708 15.43 15.03 -13.36
CA SER A 708 16.66 14.40 -12.86
C SER A 708 16.78 12.96 -13.34
N GLU A 709 17.98 12.48 -13.67
CA GLU A 709 18.18 11.05 -13.98
C GLU A 709 18.02 10.16 -12.74
N ASN A 710 18.16 10.75 -11.53
CA ASN A 710 18.03 10.01 -10.29
C ASN A 710 16.56 9.91 -9.83
N PRO A 711 16.01 8.69 -9.65
CA PRO A 711 14.60 8.49 -9.27
C PRO A 711 14.24 9.10 -7.91
N ASP A 712 15.16 9.10 -6.94
CA ASP A 712 14.90 9.65 -5.60
C ASP A 712 14.72 11.16 -5.65
N LEU A 713 15.56 11.88 -6.41
CA LEU A 713 15.42 13.33 -6.58
C LEU A 713 14.17 13.69 -7.37
N ARG A 714 13.86 12.94 -8.45
CA ARG A 714 12.61 13.12 -9.21
C ARG A 714 11.41 12.94 -8.31
N TYR A 715 11.40 11.89 -7.50
CA TYR A 715 10.31 11.59 -6.57
C TYR A 715 10.14 12.72 -5.53
N ILE A 716 11.22 13.16 -4.89
CA ILE A 716 11.17 14.26 -3.91
C ILE A 716 10.67 15.56 -4.57
N ALA A 717 11.14 15.86 -5.79
CA ALA A 717 10.72 17.03 -6.55
C ALA A 717 9.24 16.98 -6.91
N ALA A 718 8.76 15.86 -7.45
CA ALA A 718 7.36 15.67 -7.80
C ALA A 718 6.46 15.74 -6.56
N GLU A 719 6.78 14.99 -5.49
CA GLU A 719 6.03 15.01 -4.24
C GLU A 719 5.97 16.43 -3.64
N GLY A 720 7.11 17.13 -3.60
CA GLY A 720 7.21 18.49 -3.09
C GLY A 720 6.37 19.48 -3.89
N ILE A 721 6.46 19.46 -5.22
CA ILE A 721 5.68 20.35 -6.10
C ILE A 721 4.18 20.05 -5.98
N CYS A 722 3.79 18.78 -5.95
CA CYS A 722 2.40 18.37 -5.71
C CYS A 722 1.87 18.93 -4.38
N LYS A 723 2.65 18.85 -3.29
CA LYS A 723 2.27 19.41 -1.98
C LYS A 723 2.14 20.92 -2.00
N LEU A 724 3.03 21.63 -2.70
CA LEU A 724 2.98 23.09 -2.82
C LEU A 724 1.79 23.56 -3.65
N LEU A 725 1.46 22.85 -4.75
CA LEU A 725 0.26 23.10 -5.55
C LEU A 725 -1.00 22.85 -4.72
N GLN A 726 -1.07 21.74 -3.99
CA GLN A 726 -2.25 21.34 -3.21
C GLN A 726 -2.65 22.35 -2.11
N VAL A 727 -1.68 23.09 -1.57
CA VAL A 727 -1.89 24.09 -0.51
C VAL A 727 -1.84 25.53 -1.06
N ASP A 728 -1.94 25.70 -2.39
CA ASP A 728 -1.95 27.01 -3.08
C ASP A 728 -0.73 27.89 -2.78
N ARG A 729 0.42 27.27 -2.44
CA ARG A 729 1.69 27.99 -2.26
C ARG A 729 2.32 28.36 -3.59
N ILE A 730 2.03 27.57 -4.62
CA ILE A 730 2.39 27.83 -6.02
C ILE A 730 1.15 27.56 -6.87
N VAL A 731 0.99 28.35 -7.94
CA VAL A 731 -0.06 28.16 -8.95
C VAL A 731 0.61 28.28 -10.31
N SER A 732 0.63 27.20 -11.09
CA SER A 732 1.31 27.18 -12.39
C SER A 732 0.75 26.08 -13.28
N SER A 733 0.08 26.48 -14.36
CA SER A 733 -0.38 25.56 -15.41
C SER A 733 0.78 24.89 -16.15
N LYS A 734 1.95 25.54 -16.24
CA LYS A 734 3.18 24.95 -16.79
C LYS A 734 3.68 23.75 -15.96
N LEU A 735 3.66 23.88 -14.62
CA LEU A 735 4.06 22.77 -13.74
C LEU A 735 3.05 21.62 -13.79
N ILE A 736 1.75 21.93 -13.84
CA ILE A 736 0.72 20.90 -14.05
C ILE A 736 0.96 20.15 -15.36
N SER A 737 1.24 20.87 -16.45
CA SER A 737 1.57 20.28 -17.75
C SER A 737 2.78 19.34 -17.65
N HIS A 738 3.87 19.81 -17.03
CA HIS A 738 5.09 19.01 -16.83
C HIS A 738 4.84 17.76 -15.99
N LEU A 739 4.09 17.86 -14.88
CA LEU A 739 3.73 16.70 -14.06
C LEU A 739 2.87 15.69 -14.80
N VAL A 740 1.93 16.15 -15.65
CA VAL A 740 1.09 15.26 -16.47
C VAL A 740 1.95 14.53 -17.50
N LEU A 741 2.86 15.24 -18.17
CA LEU A 741 3.80 14.65 -19.12
C LEU A 741 4.74 13.66 -18.43
N LEU A 742 5.22 13.99 -17.22
CA LEU A 742 6.04 13.08 -16.41
C LEU A 742 5.25 11.81 -16.08
N TRP A 743 3.99 11.94 -15.65
CA TRP A 743 3.14 10.79 -15.29
C TRP A 743 2.88 9.83 -16.47
N TYR A 744 2.74 10.38 -17.69
CA TYR A 744 2.54 9.61 -18.92
C TYR A 744 3.85 9.19 -19.60
N ASN A 745 5.02 9.62 -19.09
CA ASN A 745 6.30 9.31 -19.70
C ASN A 745 6.63 7.81 -19.54
N PRO A 746 6.81 7.06 -20.64
CA PRO A 746 7.19 5.64 -20.58
C PRO A 746 8.46 5.36 -19.76
N LEU A 747 9.37 6.33 -19.63
CA LEU A 747 10.63 6.17 -18.91
C LEU A 747 10.46 5.97 -17.40
N ILE A 748 9.32 6.35 -16.82
CA ILE A 748 9.07 6.20 -15.38
C ILE A 748 8.23 4.96 -15.03
N GLU A 749 7.99 4.04 -15.98
CA GLU A 749 7.13 2.85 -15.77
C GLU A 749 7.58 2.00 -14.57
N GLU A 750 8.89 1.97 -14.28
CA GLU A 750 9.47 1.27 -13.14
C GLU A 750 9.35 2.04 -11.80
N ASP A 751 9.13 3.37 -11.85
CA ASP A 751 9.02 4.24 -10.67
C ASP A 751 7.59 4.21 -10.08
N VAL A 752 7.18 3.04 -9.57
CA VAL A 752 5.81 2.79 -9.09
C VAL A 752 5.34 3.82 -8.04
N ALA A 753 6.22 4.25 -7.13
CA ALA A 753 5.88 5.21 -6.08
C ALA A 753 5.56 6.61 -6.66
N LEU A 754 6.32 7.05 -7.66
CA LEU A 754 6.09 8.31 -8.35
C LEU A 754 4.75 8.29 -9.10
N ILE A 755 4.50 7.21 -9.83
CA ILE A 755 3.24 7.03 -10.58
C ILE A 755 2.02 7.07 -9.63
N GLN A 756 2.11 6.42 -8.47
CA GLN A 756 1.02 6.40 -7.48
C GLN A 756 0.75 7.78 -6.88
N ILE A 757 1.81 8.54 -6.57
CA ILE A 757 1.66 9.90 -6.04
C ILE A 757 1.01 10.82 -7.07
N LEU A 758 1.49 10.82 -8.32
CA LEU A 758 0.95 11.67 -9.37
C LEU A 758 -0.52 11.35 -9.66
N GLY A 759 -0.87 10.06 -9.78
CA GLY A 759 -2.26 9.63 -9.98
C GLY A 759 -3.19 10.06 -8.84
N THR A 760 -2.72 9.94 -7.58
CA THR A 760 -3.48 10.40 -6.41
C THR A 760 -3.58 11.93 -6.37
N PHE A 761 -2.49 12.62 -6.68
CA PHE A 761 -2.41 14.07 -6.66
C PHE A 761 -3.40 14.70 -7.65
N PHE A 762 -3.44 14.27 -8.91
CA PHE A 762 -4.31 14.94 -9.91
C PHE A 762 -5.79 14.88 -9.51
N THR A 763 -6.24 13.75 -8.97
CA THR A 763 -7.62 13.62 -8.50
C THR A 763 -7.88 14.47 -7.25
N MET A 764 -6.98 14.42 -6.26
CA MET A 764 -7.11 15.22 -5.03
C MET A 764 -7.06 16.73 -5.30
N TYR A 765 -6.17 17.16 -6.20
CA TYR A 765 -5.99 18.55 -6.58
C TYR A 765 -7.18 19.06 -7.37
N ALA A 766 -7.58 18.37 -8.44
CA ALA A 766 -8.68 18.80 -9.28
C ALA A 766 -10.03 18.81 -8.53
N PHE A 767 -10.27 17.83 -7.66
CA PHE A 767 -11.58 17.68 -7.01
C PHE A 767 -11.74 18.53 -5.75
N SER A 768 -10.66 19.13 -5.23
CA SER A 768 -10.73 19.95 -4.02
C SER A 768 -11.29 21.35 -4.27
N ASN A 769 -10.99 21.98 -5.42
CA ASN A 769 -11.35 23.37 -5.68
C ASN A 769 -11.54 23.64 -7.18
N SER A 770 -12.56 24.43 -7.54
CA SER A 770 -12.80 24.85 -8.93
C SER A 770 -11.62 25.66 -9.50
N ALA A 771 -10.94 26.45 -8.68
CA ALA A 771 -9.73 27.18 -9.10
C ALA A 771 -8.63 26.22 -9.60
N HIS A 772 -8.49 25.04 -9.00
CA HIS A 772 -7.50 24.05 -9.43
C HIS A 772 -7.87 23.44 -10.79
N GLN A 773 -9.16 23.20 -11.06
CA GLN A 773 -9.63 22.75 -12.37
C GLN A 773 -9.33 23.78 -13.46
N VAL A 774 -9.43 25.09 -13.16
CA VAL A 774 -9.04 26.17 -14.09
C VAL A 774 -7.55 26.08 -14.45
N VAL A 775 -6.67 25.86 -13.47
CA VAL A 775 -5.23 25.71 -13.72
C VAL A 775 -4.93 24.50 -14.61
N ILE A 776 -5.66 23.39 -14.43
CA ILE A 776 -5.55 22.21 -15.29
C ILE A 776 -6.10 22.49 -16.69
N GLU A 777 -7.21 23.22 -16.80
CA GLU A 777 -7.81 23.63 -18.07
C GLU A 777 -6.86 24.54 -18.87
N GLU A 778 -6.14 25.44 -18.21
CA GLU A 778 -5.06 26.24 -18.81
C GLU A 778 -3.89 25.37 -19.30
N ALA A 779 -3.56 24.30 -18.57
CA ALA A 779 -2.51 23.35 -18.95
C ALA A 779 -2.94 22.40 -20.10
N PHE A 780 -4.24 22.29 -20.39
CA PHE A 780 -4.82 21.27 -21.28
C PHE A 780 -4.20 21.29 -22.69
N ILE A 781 -4.30 22.43 -23.38
CA ILE A 781 -3.84 22.58 -24.76
C ILE A 781 -2.31 22.48 -24.85
N PRO A 782 -1.51 23.21 -24.03
CA PRO A 782 -0.05 23.09 -24.06
C PRO A 782 0.46 21.66 -23.84
N THR A 783 -0.18 20.90 -22.94
CA THR A 783 0.20 19.50 -22.66
C THR A 783 0.00 18.61 -23.88
N LEU A 784 -1.18 18.66 -24.50
CA LEU A 784 -1.48 17.84 -25.67
C LEU A 784 -0.65 18.24 -26.88
N LEU A 785 -0.36 19.53 -27.08
CA LEU A 785 0.54 19.97 -28.15
C LEU A 785 1.96 19.46 -27.96
N THR A 786 2.43 19.38 -26.72
CA THR A 786 3.76 18.83 -26.42
C THR A 786 3.85 17.35 -26.83
N VAL A 787 2.79 16.58 -26.64
CA VAL A 787 2.70 15.17 -27.07
C VAL A 787 2.57 15.06 -28.60
N LEU A 788 1.66 15.83 -29.21
CA LEU A 788 1.40 15.80 -30.66
C LEU A 788 2.63 16.20 -31.49
N HIS A 789 3.41 17.17 -31.00
CA HIS A 789 4.62 17.65 -31.67
C HIS A 789 5.90 16.97 -31.17
N ALA A 790 5.80 15.93 -30.33
CA ALA A 790 6.97 15.20 -29.85
C ALA A 790 7.70 14.51 -31.03
N PRO A 791 9.03 14.68 -31.18
CA PRO A 791 9.78 13.96 -32.20
C PRO A 791 9.75 12.45 -31.91
N ARG A 792 9.89 11.62 -32.94
CA ARG A 792 9.92 10.15 -32.80
C ARG A 792 11.06 9.62 -31.92
N THR A 793 12.06 10.43 -31.63
CA THR A 793 13.15 10.12 -30.70
C THR A 793 12.77 10.34 -29.24
N SER A 794 11.69 11.09 -28.98
CA SER A 794 11.18 11.36 -27.64
C SER A 794 10.26 10.23 -27.18
N PRO A 795 10.37 9.77 -25.92
CA PRO A 795 9.46 8.77 -25.36
C PRO A 795 8.00 9.27 -25.30
N LEU A 796 7.79 10.60 -25.32
CA LEU A 796 6.44 11.17 -25.36
C LEU A 796 5.66 10.84 -26.64
N SER A 797 6.34 10.45 -27.72
CA SER A 797 5.68 10.06 -28.98
C SER A 797 4.94 8.71 -28.91
N GLU A 798 5.18 7.92 -27.86
CA GLU A 798 4.47 6.64 -27.61
C GLU A 798 3.15 6.84 -26.84
N ILE A 799 2.90 8.04 -26.30
CA ILE A 799 1.72 8.36 -25.52
C ILE A 799 0.48 8.34 -26.41
N ASN A 800 -0.58 7.66 -25.95
CA ASN A 800 -1.88 7.73 -26.61
C ASN A 800 -2.58 9.07 -26.29
N GLU A 801 -2.61 9.95 -27.28
CA GLU A 801 -3.16 11.30 -27.19
C GLU A 801 -4.66 11.33 -26.85
N VAL A 802 -5.43 10.32 -27.26
CA VAL A 802 -6.87 10.22 -26.95
C VAL A 802 -7.09 9.87 -25.48
N ASN A 803 -6.29 8.96 -24.93
CA ASN A 803 -6.39 8.58 -23.52
C ASN A 803 -6.02 9.76 -22.60
N LEU A 804 -4.93 10.47 -22.94
CA LEU A 804 -4.51 11.66 -22.21
C LEU A 804 -5.59 12.75 -22.25
N ALA A 805 -6.16 13.03 -23.42
CA ALA A 805 -7.26 13.99 -23.54
C ALA A 805 -8.48 13.60 -22.71
N ASN A 806 -8.89 12.32 -22.74
CA ASN A 806 -10.01 11.82 -21.95
C ASN A 806 -9.77 11.93 -20.44
N PHE A 807 -8.55 11.64 -19.98
CA PHE A 807 -8.17 11.84 -18.57
C PHE A 807 -8.28 13.31 -18.16
N LEU A 808 -7.71 14.23 -18.96
CA LEU A 808 -7.74 15.66 -18.67
C LEU A 808 -9.16 16.22 -18.66
N ILE A 809 -10.04 15.75 -19.56
CA ILE A 809 -11.48 16.10 -19.56
C ILE A 809 -12.14 15.63 -18.25
N GLU A 810 -11.91 14.38 -17.85
CA GLU A 810 -12.56 13.82 -16.67
C GLU A 810 -12.17 14.58 -15.38
N ILE A 811 -10.91 14.98 -15.21
CA ILE A 811 -10.46 15.65 -13.99
C ILE A 811 -10.95 17.11 -13.88
N ILE A 812 -11.19 17.80 -14.99
CA ILE A 812 -11.73 19.17 -14.99
C ILE A 812 -13.27 19.22 -14.94
N ASP A 813 -13.95 18.07 -14.93
CA ASP A 813 -15.41 18.04 -14.82
C ASP A 813 -15.85 18.50 -13.42
N SER A 814 -16.67 19.55 -13.39
CA SER A 814 -17.22 20.11 -12.15
C SER A 814 -18.09 19.13 -11.35
N TRP A 815 -18.56 18.04 -11.96
CA TRP A 815 -19.26 16.94 -11.29
C TRP A 815 -18.45 16.33 -10.13
N HIS A 816 -17.12 16.25 -10.29
CA HIS A 816 -16.27 15.58 -9.31
C HIS A 816 -15.88 16.44 -8.11
N LEU A 817 -16.13 17.75 -8.17
CA LEU A 817 -15.84 18.69 -7.09
C LEU A 817 -16.51 18.27 -5.77
N ALA A 818 -15.75 18.29 -4.68
CA ALA A 818 -16.22 17.86 -3.36
C ALA A 818 -17.48 18.61 -2.89
N GLY A 819 -17.62 19.89 -3.24
CA GLY A 819 -18.80 20.71 -2.92
C GLY A 819 -20.09 20.30 -3.65
N ASN A 820 -19.97 19.75 -4.86
CA ASN A 820 -21.13 19.45 -5.72
C ASN A 820 -21.79 18.10 -5.38
N LYS A 821 -21.05 17.16 -4.77
CA LYS A 821 -21.60 15.86 -4.32
C LYS A 821 -22.71 15.99 -3.26
N ASN A 822 -22.76 17.10 -2.53
CA ASN A 822 -23.73 17.35 -1.46
C ASN A 822 -24.90 18.26 -1.86
N LEU A 823 -24.79 19.00 -2.98
CA LEU A 823 -25.75 20.04 -3.36
C LEU A 823 -26.73 19.62 -4.48
N GLY A 824 -26.52 18.48 -5.13
CA GLY A 824 -27.52 17.80 -5.97
C GLY A 824 -28.09 18.57 -7.17
N VAL A 825 -27.63 19.80 -7.46
CA VAL A 825 -28.30 20.69 -8.43
C VAL A 825 -27.33 21.57 -9.24
N ASN A 826 -26.01 21.52 -9.04
CA ASN A 826 -25.12 22.36 -9.85
C ASN A 826 -24.85 21.71 -11.22
N ARG A 827 -25.53 22.20 -12.26
CA ARG A 827 -25.37 21.75 -13.67
C ARG A 827 -24.26 22.51 -14.41
N ASP A 828 -23.69 23.55 -13.79
CA ASP A 828 -22.66 24.38 -14.41
C ASP A 828 -21.31 23.66 -14.44
N ASN A 829 -20.65 23.73 -15.60
CA ASN A 829 -19.31 23.23 -15.84
C ASN A 829 -18.46 24.29 -16.58
N PRO A 830 -17.98 25.33 -15.85
CA PRO A 830 -17.28 26.46 -16.46
C PRO A 830 -15.97 26.09 -17.14
N CYS A 831 -15.26 25.04 -16.67
CA CYS A 831 -14.01 24.60 -17.29
C CYS A 831 -14.27 23.94 -18.65
N HIS A 832 -15.29 23.08 -18.76
CA HIS A 832 -15.67 22.51 -20.06
C HIS A 832 -16.20 23.57 -21.02
N ASP A 833 -16.99 24.52 -20.52
CA ASP A 833 -17.50 25.63 -21.31
C ASP A 833 -16.36 26.49 -21.90
N SER A 834 -15.39 26.88 -21.05
CA SER A 834 -14.18 27.61 -21.46
C SER A 834 -13.37 26.82 -22.49
N LEU A 835 -13.11 25.54 -22.20
CA LEU A 835 -12.32 24.66 -23.07
C LEU A 835 -12.98 24.46 -24.43
N ALA A 836 -14.32 24.34 -24.48
CA ALA A 836 -15.06 24.22 -25.72
C ALA A 836 -14.81 25.41 -26.65
N VAL A 837 -14.89 26.64 -26.11
CA VAL A 837 -14.61 27.85 -26.89
C VAL A 837 -13.16 27.90 -27.37
N LYS A 838 -12.19 27.57 -26.49
CA LYS A 838 -10.76 27.55 -26.86
C LYS A 838 -10.46 26.54 -27.97
N LEU A 839 -11.02 25.34 -27.88
CA LEU A 839 -10.86 24.30 -28.90
C LEU A 839 -11.54 24.70 -30.22
N CYS A 840 -12.74 25.29 -30.18
CA CYS A 840 -13.41 25.76 -31.38
C CYS A 840 -12.61 26.86 -32.10
N ASN A 841 -12.11 27.84 -31.36
CA ASN A 841 -11.25 28.90 -31.90
C ASN A 841 -9.98 28.31 -32.52
N ARG A 842 -9.37 27.31 -31.88
CA ARG A 842 -8.17 26.64 -32.40
C ARG A 842 -8.42 25.94 -33.74
N ILE A 843 -9.49 25.15 -33.82
CA ILE A 843 -9.86 24.46 -35.08
C ILE A 843 -10.15 25.46 -36.19
N LEU A 844 -10.83 26.56 -35.88
CA LEU A 844 -11.13 27.61 -36.87
C LEU A 844 -9.90 28.41 -37.29
N SER A 845 -8.88 28.53 -36.43
CA SER A 845 -7.63 29.23 -36.76
C SER A 845 -6.76 28.48 -37.77
N ASP A 846 -6.83 27.15 -37.78
CA ASP A 846 -6.12 26.29 -38.73
C ASP A 846 -6.97 25.05 -39.06
N THR A 847 -7.81 25.16 -40.10
CA THR A 847 -8.80 24.14 -40.47
C THR A 847 -8.19 22.90 -41.12
N ASP A 848 -6.93 23.00 -41.60
CA ASP A 848 -6.21 21.93 -42.29
C ASP A 848 -5.23 21.17 -41.39
N SER A 849 -5.13 21.54 -40.11
CA SER A 849 -4.28 20.83 -39.12
C SER A 849 -4.66 19.35 -38.96
N PHE A 850 -3.65 18.48 -38.91
CA PHE A 850 -3.80 17.06 -38.61
C PHE A 850 -4.36 16.79 -37.20
N ASP A 851 -4.20 17.75 -36.29
CA ASP A 851 -4.63 17.63 -34.89
C ASP A 851 -6.15 17.80 -34.74
N ASN A 852 -6.82 18.39 -35.75
CA ASN A 852 -8.25 18.73 -35.68
C ASN A 852 -9.14 17.53 -35.38
N LYS A 853 -8.73 16.33 -35.78
CA LYS A 853 -9.45 15.09 -35.45
C LYS A 853 -9.46 14.82 -33.94
N LEU A 854 -8.36 15.07 -33.24
CA LEU A 854 -8.29 14.94 -31.77
C LEU A 854 -9.11 16.04 -31.10
N TRP A 855 -8.96 17.30 -31.52
CA TRP A 855 -9.71 18.42 -30.94
C TRP A 855 -11.22 18.24 -31.07
N LEU A 856 -11.70 17.78 -32.24
CA LEU A 856 -13.10 17.44 -32.46
C LEU A 856 -13.55 16.25 -31.63
N HIS A 857 -12.70 15.23 -31.44
CA HIS A 857 -13.00 14.10 -30.57
C HIS A 857 -13.24 14.58 -29.13
N THR A 858 -12.30 15.36 -28.59
CA THR A 858 -12.34 15.99 -27.27
C THR A 858 -13.60 16.83 -27.10
N LEU A 859 -13.91 17.71 -28.05
CA LEU A 859 -15.13 18.54 -28.04
C LEU A 859 -16.41 17.70 -27.88
N THR A 860 -16.49 16.53 -28.52
CA THR A 860 -17.68 15.66 -28.40
C THR A 860 -17.81 14.92 -27.07
N GLN A 861 -16.80 15.02 -26.19
CA GLN A 861 -16.82 14.42 -24.85
C GLN A 861 -17.12 15.44 -23.75
N LEU A 862 -16.98 16.74 -24.02
CA LEU A 862 -17.21 17.79 -23.03
C LEU A 862 -18.68 17.82 -22.58
N ASN A 863 -18.86 17.93 -21.27
CA ASN A 863 -20.15 18.16 -20.62
C ASN A 863 -20.42 19.67 -20.53
N ILE A 864 -21.07 20.23 -21.55
CA ILE A 864 -21.38 21.66 -21.67
C ILE A 864 -22.53 22.02 -20.73
N SER A 865 -22.44 23.17 -20.05
CA SER A 865 -23.47 23.65 -19.13
C SER A 865 -24.80 23.83 -19.88
N PRO A 866 -25.88 23.10 -19.51
CA PRO A 866 -27.14 23.19 -20.23
C PRO A 866 -27.80 24.56 -20.05
N ASP A 867 -27.60 25.22 -18.91
CA ASP A 867 -28.25 26.49 -18.59
C ASP A 867 -27.58 27.69 -19.29
N ASN A 868 -26.39 27.50 -19.88
CA ASN A 868 -25.62 28.52 -20.59
C ASN A 868 -26.03 28.64 -22.07
N ILE A 869 -27.28 29.06 -22.31
CA ILE A 869 -27.86 29.19 -23.66
C ILE A 869 -27.00 30.05 -24.61
N PRO A 870 -26.47 31.23 -24.21
CA PRO A 870 -25.65 32.06 -25.09
C PRO A 870 -24.39 31.35 -25.60
N LEU A 871 -23.77 30.53 -24.74
CA LEU A 871 -22.63 29.71 -25.13
C LEU A 871 -23.04 28.65 -26.16
N ILE A 872 -24.14 27.93 -25.92
CA ILE A 872 -24.63 26.88 -26.84
C ILE A 872 -24.92 27.47 -28.21
N GLU A 873 -25.57 28.64 -28.28
CA GLU A 873 -25.83 29.36 -29.54
C GLU A 873 -24.52 29.76 -30.25
N ASN A 874 -23.54 30.27 -29.51
CA ASN A 874 -22.22 30.60 -30.07
C ASN A 874 -21.51 29.35 -30.62
N LEU A 875 -21.45 28.27 -29.84
CA LEU A 875 -20.84 27.01 -30.28
C LEU A 875 -21.54 26.42 -31.52
N LEU A 876 -22.86 26.57 -31.65
CA LEU A 876 -23.59 26.16 -32.87
C LEU A 876 -23.18 26.96 -34.10
N VAL A 877 -22.95 28.28 -33.96
CA VAL A 877 -22.42 29.12 -35.04
C VAL A 877 -21.01 28.65 -35.43
N MET A 878 -20.11 28.49 -34.46
CA MET A 878 -18.75 28.00 -34.72
C MET A 878 -18.74 26.61 -35.38
N THR A 879 -19.68 25.74 -35.01
CA THR A 879 -19.83 24.40 -35.61
C THR A 879 -20.28 24.49 -37.08
N GLU A 880 -21.10 25.48 -37.44
CA GLU A 880 -21.48 25.73 -38.83
C GLU A 880 -20.30 26.25 -39.65
N ASP A 881 -19.52 27.18 -39.09
CA ASP A 881 -18.30 27.70 -39.71
C ASP A 881 -17.27 26.58 -39.96
N MET A 882 -17.07 25.68 -38.99
CA MET A 882 -16.22 24.49 -39.15
C MET A 882 -16.72 23.57 -40.25
N ASN A 883 -18.04 23.36 -40.33
CA ASN A 883 -18.65 22.49 -41.33
C ASN A 883 -18.50 23.04 -42.76
N GLN A 884 -18.38 24.36 -42.91
CA GLN A 884 -18.10 25.02 -44.19
C GLN A 884 -16.63 24.96 -44.57
N ALA A 885 -15.72 25.01 -43.59
CA ALA A 885 -14.28 25.10 -43.83
C ALA A 885 -13.57 23.73 -43.94
N MET A 886 -14.08 22.66 -43.31
CA MET A 886 -13.42 21.35 -43.26
C MET A 886 -14.00 20.33 -44.25
N TYR A 887 -13.11 19.64 -44.98
CA TYR A 887 -13.50 18.65 -46.01
C TYR A 887 -13.28 17.18 -45.59
N GLU A 888 -12.54 16.92 -44.50
CA GLU A 888 -12.23 15.55 -44.08
C GLU A 888 -13.47 14.84 -43.52
N LYS A 889 -13.87 13.71 -44.15
CA LYS A 889 -15.09 12.97 -43.81
C LYS A 889 -15.16 12.50 -42.35
N SER A 890 -14.03 12.20 -41.71
CA SER A 890 -13.95 11.85 -40.28
C SER A 890 -14.41 13.00 -39.40
N CYS A 891 -13.87 14.18 -39.69
CA CYS A 891 -14.07 15.42 -38.95
C CYS A 891 -15.51 15.93 -39.16
N CYS A 892 -16.03 15.92 -40.39
CA CYS A 892 -17.43 16.28 -40.66
C CYS A 892 -18.42 15.41 -39.86
N LYS A 893 -18.15 14.12 -39.66
CA LYS A 893 -18.99 13.25 -38.82
C LYS A 893 -18.96 13.66 -37.35
N LEU A 894 -17.80 14.06 -36.83
CA LEU A 894 -17.66 14.54 -35.45
C LEU A 894 -18.33 15.90 -35.25
N ILE A 895 -18.19 16.81 -36.22
CA ILE A 895 -18.89 18.10 -36.27
C ILE A 895 -20.41 17.90 -36.28
N ALA A 896 -20.93 16.99 -37.12
CA ALA A 896 -22.35 16.67 -37.15
C ALA A 896 -22.84 16.09 -35.81
N LYS A 897 -22.04 15.24 -35.16
CA LYS A 897 -22.33 14.71 -33.82
C LYS A 897 -22.38 15.84 -32.78
N LEU A 898 -21.42 16.76 -32.81
CA LEU A 898 -21.38 17.92 -31.91
C LEU A 898 -22.61 18.82 -32.10
N LYS A 899 -22.96 19.14 -33.36
CA LYS A 899 -24.15 19.91 -33.71
C LYS A 899 -25.43 19.27 -33.17
N SER A 900 -25.57 17.95 -33.33
CA SER A 900 -26.72 17.21 -32.80
C SER A 900 -26.79 17.26 -31.27
N MET A 901 -25.65 17.18 -30.58
CA MET A 901 -25.57 17.28 -29.12
C MET A 901 -26.00 18.67 -28.64
N LEU A 902 -25.46 19.74 -29.23
CA LEU A 902 -25.78 21.11 -28.85
C LEU A 902 -27.25 21.47 -29.15
N THR A 903 -27.79 21.01 -30.28
CA THR A 903 -29.21 21.22 -30.64
C THR A 903 -30.13 20.54 -29.63
N PHE A 904 -29.80 19.31 -29.21
CA PHE A 904 -30.55 18.59 -28.18
C PHE A 904 -30.59 19.36 -26.85
N LEU A 905 -29.45 19.90 -26.40
CA LEU A 905 -29.39 20.72 -25.18
C LEU A 905 -30.26 21.99 -25.27
N LEU A 906 -30.26 22.62 -26.44
CA LEU A 906 -31.09 23.81 -26.69
C LEU A 906 -32.60 23.47 -26.66
N ASP A 907 -32.97 22.30 -27.17
CA ASP A 907 -34.37 21.84 -27.22
C ASP A 907 -34.89 21.34 -25.87
N GLU A 908 -34.06 20.68 -25.04
CA GLU A 908 -34.43 20.30 -23.67
C GLU A 908 -34.74 21.54 -22.81
N ASN A 909 -33.92 22.58 -22.91
CA ASN A 909 -34.17 23.86 -22.24
C ASN A 909 -35.48 24.53 -22.68
N LYS A 910 -35.81 24.46 -23.97
CA LYS A 910 -37.09 24.98 -24.49
C LYS A 910 -38.28 24.18 -23.94
N LYS A 911 -38.14 22.87 -23.74
CA LYS A 911 -39.17 22.00 -23.15
C LYS A 911 -39.37 22.23 -21.64
N GLU A 912 -38.30 22.40 -20.86
CA GLU A 912 -38.39 22.74 -19.43
C GLU A 912 -39.10 24.09 -19.24
N LYS A 913 -38.82 25.11 -20.08
CA LYS A 913 -39.53 26.41 -20.06
C LYS A 913 -40.99 26.34 -20.52
N CYS A 914 -41.34 25.42 -21.41
CA CYS A 914 -42.73 25.26 -21.88
C CYS A 914 -43.62 24.51 -20.86
N SER A 915 -43.02 23.66 -20.01
CA SER A 915 -43.73 22.90 -18.97
C SER A 915 -44.07 23.71 -17.71
N THR A 916 -43.40 24.85 -17.49
CA THR A 916 -43.61 25.75 -16.35
C THR A 916 -44.60 26.89 -16.66
N GLY A 917 -45.03 27.04 -17.91
CA GLY A 917 -45.89 28.14 -18.39
C GLY A 917 -47.38 27.81 -18.62
N SER A 918 -47.85 26.59 -18.34
CA SER A 918 -49.26 26.23 -18.54
C SER A 918 -49.83 25.44 -17.37
N SER A 919 -50.09 26.12 -16.27
CA SER A 919 -51.04 25.65 -15.25
C SER A 919 -52.31 26.48 -15.36
N GLU A 920 -53.17 26.14 -16.32
CA GLU A 920 -54.61 26.32 -16.16
C GLU A 920 -55.36 25.44 -17.17
N THR A 921 -56.11 24.47 -16.62
CA THR A 921 -57.21 23.69 -17.22
C THR A 921 -56.85 22.62 -18.27
N VAL A 922 -56.95 21.34 -17.86
CA VAL A 922 -57.99 20.36 -18.27
C VAL A 922 -57.44 18.95 -17.99
N GLU A 923 -58.02 18.31 -16.99
CA GLU A 923 -58.01 16.85 -16.85
C GLU A 923 -58.75 16.21 -18.04
N ALA A 924 -58.11 15.23 -18.68
CA ALA A 924 -58.69 13.94 -19.13
C ALA A 924 -58.06 13.49 -20.45
N ARG A 925 -57.23 12.44 -20.38
CA ARG A 925 -57.48 11.11 -20.99
C ARG A 925 -56.18 10.31 -21.06
N ARG A 926 -56.22 9.16 -20.40
CA ARG A 926 -55.35 8.02 -20.68
C ARG A 926 -55.90 7.24 -21.87
N ASP A 927 -54.95 6.59 -22.54
CA ASP A 927 -55.06 5.43 -23.44
C ASP A 927 -55.57 5.69 -24.86
N VAL A 928 -54.67 5.48 -25.85
CA VAL A 928 -54.61 4.33 -26.77
C VAL A 928 -53.81 4.77 -28.01
N ASP A 929 -52.62 4.21 -28.26
CA ASP A 929 -52.37 3.30 -29.40
C ASP A 929 -50.89 2.92 -29.56
N LEU A 930 -50.70 1.62 -29.79
CA LEU A 930 -49.50 0.99 -30.32
C LEU A 930 -49.65 0.89 -31.85
N LEU A 931 -48.51 1.03 -32.54
CA LEU A 931 -48.08 0.32 -33.76
C LEU A 931 -47.64 1.23 -34.93
N ALA A 932 -46.53 0.76 -35.51
CA ALA A 932 -45.92 1.08 -36.80
C ALA A 932 -45.14 2.39 -36.89
N GLU A 933 -43.80 2.30 -36.79
CA GLU A 933 -42.97 2.29 -38.00
C GLU A 933 -41.51 1.91 -37.65
N GLU A 934 -41.13 0.69 -38.04
CA GLU A 934 -39.74 0.33 -38.26
C GLU A 934 -39.31 0.94 -39.60
N THR A 935 -38.26 1.76 -39.59
CA THR A 935 -37.01 1.52 -40.34
C THR A 935 -36.09 2.74 -40.24
N THR A 936 -34.81 2.49 -39.99
CA THR A 936 -33.67 3.43 -39.86
C THR A 936 -33.49 4.15 -38.51
N ASN A 937 -33.07 3.46 -37.43
CA ASN A 937 -32.67 4.18 -36.20
C ASN A 937 -31.65 3.51 -35.23
N ASP A 938 -30.86 2.51 -35.62
CA ASP A 938 -29.91 1.85 -34.69
C ASP A 938 -28.71 2.74 -34.25
N ALA A 939 -28.35 3.77 -35.03
CA ALA A 939 -27.32 4.73 -34.65
C ALA A 939 -27.87 5.87 -33.75
N PHE A 940 -29.16 6.18 -33.87
CA PHE A 940 -29.83 7.25 -33.15
C PHE A 940 -30.31 6.80 -31.76
N GLU A 941 -30.72 5.54 -31.61
CA GLU A 941 -31.07 4.96 -30.30
C GLU A 941 -29.86 4.79 -29.37
N ASN A 942 -28.68 4.45 -29.90
CA ASN A 942 -27.46 4.34 -29.09
C ASN A 942 -26.96 5.69 -28.58
N LEU A 943 -27.11 6.77 -29.37
CA LEU A 943 -26.79 8.13 -28.93
C LEU A 943 -27.76 8.60 -27.84
N ASN A 944 -29.06 8.36 -28.04
CA ASN A 944 -30.09 8.63 -27.05
C ASN A 944 -29.92 7.80 -25.78
N GLN A 945 -29.46 6.56 -25.83
CA GLN A 945 -29.18 5.77 -24.63
C GLN A 945 -27.93 6.24 -23.88
N THR A 946 -26.93 6.80 -24.57
CA THR A 946 -25.68 7.29 -23.94
C THR A 946 -25.91 8.65 -23.28
N VAL A 947 -26.60 9.57 -23.97
CA VAL A 947 -27.04 10.86 -23.43
C VAL A 947 -28.05 10.64 -22.29
N ASN A 948 -29.07 9.80 -22.47
CA ASN A 948 -30.01 9.47 -21.38
C ASN A 948 -29.38 8.69 -20.22
N ARG A 949 -28.32 7.90 -20.40
CA ARG A 949 -27.60 7.26 -19.28
C ARG A 949 -26.80 8.28 -18.47
N ARG A 950 -26.21 9.29 -19.13
CA ARG A 950 -25.50 10.39 -18.46
C ARG A 950 -26.49 11.29 -17.69
N TYR A 951 -27.64 11.66 -18.28
CA TYR A 951 -28.68 12.46 -17.61
C TYR A 951 -29.54 11.68 -16.57
N LYS A 952 -29.80 10.37 -16.76
CA LYS A 952 -30.49 9.55 -15.73
C LYS A 952 -29.63 9.21 -14.51
N LYS A 953 -28.29 9.29 -14.62
CA LYS A 953 -27.40 9.24 -13.44
C LYS A 953 -27.54 10.51 -12.59
N GLN A 954 -27.87 11.65 -13.19
CA GLN A 954 -27.96 12.97 -12.52
C GLN A 954 -29.31 13.23 -11.81
N THR A 955 -30.38 12.46 -12.07
CA THR A 955 -31.75 12.78 -11.62
C THR A 955 -32.34 11.84 -10.55
N LYS A 956 -31.59 10.86 -10.01
CA LYS A 956 -32.12 9.96 -8.96
C LYS A 956 -31.92 10.53 -7.56
N THR A 957 -33.00 11.05 -6.98
CA THR A 957 -33.14 11.27 -5.52
C THR A 957 -33.28 9.93 -4.77
N PRO A 958 -32.72 9.78 -3.54
CA PRO A 958 -32.98 8.62 -2.72
C PRO A 958 -34.31 8.79 -1.97
N SER A 959 -35.37 8.09 -2.41
CA SER A 959 -36.60 8.01 -1.61
C SER A 959 -36.40 7.01 -0.46
N ILE A 960 -36.61 7.48 0.77
CA ILE A 960 -36.58 6.70 2.00
C ILE A 960 -37.68 5.62 1.97
N LYS A 961 -37.28 4.34 1.94
CA LYS A 961 -37.98 3.21 2.57
C LYS A 961 -37.01 2.05 2.77
N ALA A 962 -36.75 1.73 4.04
CA ALA A 962 -35.79 0.73 4.48
C ALA A 962 -36.11 -0.68 3.96
N LYS A 963 -35.17 -1.27 3.21
CA LYS A 963 -34.87 -2.70 3.16
C LYS A 963 -33.44 -2.88 2.64
N ALA A 964 -32.63 -3.59 3.42
CA ALA A 964 -31.20 -3.79 3.22
C ALA A 964 -30.85 -4.22 1.79
N ARG A 965 -30.10 -3.36 1.08
CA ARG A 965 -29.34 -3.69 -0.13
C ARG A 965 -27.98 -3.01 -0.01
N SER A 966 -26.95 -3.77 -0.41
CA SER A 966 -25.53 -3.47 -0.30
C SER A 966 -25.18 -2.05 -0.74
N ALA A 967 -24.33 -1.39 0.06
CA ALA A 967 -23.65 -0.16 -0.32
C ALA A 967 -22.87 -0.38 -1.62
N ALA A 968 -23.43 0.08 -2.73
CA ALA A 968 -22.68 0.36 -3.94
C ALA A 968 -22.18 1.81 -3.78
N GLN A 969 -20.96 1.97 -3.28
CA GLN A 969 -20.18 3.17 -3.60
C GLN A 969 -20.12 3.24 -5.13
N SER A 970 -20.36 4.43 -5.68
CA SER A 970 -20.23 4.67 -7.11
C SER A 970 -18.81 4.32 -7.54
N GLU A 971 -18.63 3.19 -8.20
CA GLU A 971 -17.42 2.86 -8.94
C GLU A 971 -17.22 4.00 -9.97
N LEU A 972 -16.27 4.88 -9.66
CA LEU A 972 -15.52 5.61 -10.67
C LEU A 972 -15.02 4.55 -11.67
N ASP A 973 -14.98 4.88 -12.96
CA ASP A 973 -14.41 3.97 -13.94
C ASP A 973 -12.90 3.86 -13.62
N ASP A 974 -12.54 2.87 -12.80
CA ASP A 974 -11.18 2.64 -12.27
C ASP A 974 -10.14 2.59 -13.41
N SER A 975 -10.58 2.36 -14.66
CA SER A 975 -9.73 2.35 -15.86
C SER A 975 -9.19 3.72 -16.29
N VAL A 976 -9.79 4.84 -15.87
CA VAL A 976 -9.33 6.19 -16.23
C VAL A 976 -8.28 6.72 -15.26
N PHE A 977 -8.32 6.25 -14.00
CA PHE A 977 -7.46 6.72 -12.90
C PHE A 977 -6.36 5.73 -12.51
N THR A 978 -6.32 4.56 -13.16
CA THR A 978 -5.16 3.67 -13.04
C THR A 978 -4.14 4.06 -14.10
N PRO A 979 -2.85 4.23 -13.73
CA PRO A 979 -1.81 4.20 -14.74
C PRO A 979 -1.99 2.91 -15.53
N MET A 980 -2.06 2.99 -16.86
CA MET A 980 -2.10 1.78 -17.66
C MET A 980 -0.80 1.01 -17.42
N ARG A 981 -0.78 0.10 -16.45
CA ARG A 981 -0.10 -1.17 -16.70
C ARG A 981 -0.67 -1.66 -18.02
N PRO A 982 0.16 -2.08 -18.99
CA PRO A 982 -0.32 -2.49 -20.29
C PRO A 982 -1.54 -3.38 -20.08
N GLN A 983 -2.72 -2.86 -20.47
CA GLN A 983 -3.89 -3.71 -20.60
C GLN A 983 -3.41 -4.87 -21.45
N LEU A 984 -3.43 -6.08 -20.89
CA LEU A 984 -3.03 -7.33 -21.56
C LEU A 984 -3.26 -7.15 -23.05
N ALA A 985 -2.18 -6.95 -23.80
CA ALA A 985 -2.28 -6.48 -25.16
C ALA A 985 -3.17 -7.47 -25.94
N SER A 986 -3.80 -7.07 -27.04
CA SER A 986 -4.55 -8.01 -27.88
C SER A 986 -3.71 -9.25 -28.23
N THR A 987 -2.39 -9.07 -28.34
CA THR A 987 -1.36 -10.10 -28.45
C THR A 987 -1.30 -11.06 -27.27
N ASP A 988 -1.57 -10.66 -26.03
CA ASP A 988 -1.58 -11.54 -24.85
C ASP A 988 -2.79 -12.45 -24.79
N ILE A 989 -3.97 -12.00 -25.25
CA ILE A 989 -5.16 -12.86 -25.38
C ILE A 989 -4.90 -13.93 -26.46
N GLU A 990 -4.25 -13.54 -27.54
CA GLU A 990 -3.86 -14.43 -28.64
C GLU A 990 -2.75 -15.40 -28.21
N ASN A 991 -1.74 -14.92 -27.49
CA ASN A 991 -0.69 -15.74 -26.88
C ASN A 991 -1.24 -16.69 -25.81
N THR A 992 -2.28 -16.29 -25.06
CA THR A 992 -2.97 -17.17 -24.11
C THR A 992 -3.71 -18.27 -24.84
N ARG A 993 -4.35 -17.96 -25.98
CA ARG A 993 -4.95 -18.97 -26.85
C ARG A 993 -3.89 -19.91 -27.43
N VAL A 994 -2.78 -19.39 -27.96
CA VAL A 994 -1.67 -20.17 -28.53
C VAL A 994 -0.96 -21.04 -27.48
N ASN A 995 -0.72 -20.52 -26.27
CA ASN A 995 -0.12 -21.30 -25.16
C ASN A 995 -1.04 -22.42 -24.71
N LEU A 996 -2.35 -22.15 -24.68
CA LEU A 996 -3.30 -23.22 -24.47
C LEU A 996 -3.26 -24.20 -25.67
N GLU A 997 -2.86 -23.85 -26.92
CA GLU A 997 -3.00 -24.71 -28.14
C GLU A 997 -2.02 -25.86 -28.11
N ASN A 998 -0.83 -25.57 -27.59
CA ASN A 998 0.16 -26.60 -27.33
C ASN A 998 -0.34 -27.66 -26.35
N LEU A 999 -1.29 -27.33 -25.44
CA LEU A 999 -1.91 -28.28 -24.51
C LEU A 999 -3.03 -29.14 -25.14
N PHE A 1000 -3.54 -28.78 -26.34
CA PHE A 1000 -4.49 -29.62 -27.08
C PHE A 1000 -3.80 -30.80 -27.75
N LEU A 1001 -2.51 -30.63 -28.07
CA LEU A 1001 -1.69 -31.65 -28.71
C LEU A 1001 -1.06 -32.62 -27.70
N THR A 1002 -1.01 -32.26 -26.41
CA THR A 1002 -0.52 -33.14 -25.37
C THR A 1002 -1.59 -34.15 -24.99
N LYS A 1003 -1.33 -35.42 -25.31
CA LYS A 1003 -2.05 -36.53 -24.70
C LYS A 1003 -1.79 -36.51 -23.20
N THR A 1004 -2.83 -36.76 -22.42
CA THR A 1004 -2.72 -37.20 -21.03
C THR A 1004 -1.75 -38.39 -20.96
N PRO A 1005 -0.87 -38.47 -19.95
CA PRO A 1005 0.00 -39.63 -19.79
C PRO A 1005 -0.85 -40.92 -19.78
N ALA A 1006 -0.46 -41.91 -20.59
CA ALA A 1006 -1.20 -43.16 -20.67
C ALA A 1006 -1.26 -43.82 -19.28
N GLY A 1007 -2.45 -44.20 -18.84
CA GLY A 1007 -2.63 -44.96 -17.61
C GLY A 1007 -1.84 -46.27 -17.69
N LYS A 1008 -1.13 -46.64 -16.62
CA LYS A 1008 -0.52 -47.99 -16.51
C LYS A 1008 -1.59 -49.09 -16.34
N THR A 1009 -2.84 -48.69 -16.08
CA THR A 1009 -4.02 -49.51 -15.80
C THR A 1009 -5.18 -49.08 -16.71
N PRO A 1010 -6.14 -49.96 -17.04
CA PRO A 1010 -7.28 -49.66 -17.92
C PRO A 1010 -8.27 -48.62 -17.34
N LYS A 1011 -8.04 -48.19 -16.10
CA LYS A 1011 -8.84 -47.20 -15.37
C LYS A 1011 -7.91 -46.20 -14.67
N ARG A 1012 -8.37 -44.96 -14.54
CA ARG A 1012 -7.67 -43.87 -13.84
C ARG A 1012 -8.47 -43.41 -12.63
N HIS A 1013 -7.77 -43.13 -11.54
CA HIS A 1013 -8.34 -42.51 -10.35
C HIS A 1013 -8.65 -41.04 -10.59
N LEU A 1014 -9.79 -40.58 -10.07
CA LEU A 1014 -10.13 -39.17 -10.00
C LEU A 1014 -9.46 -38.53 -8.78
N PHE A 1015 -8.86 -37.36 -8.99
CA PHE A 1015 -8.31 -36.54 -7.92
C PHE A 1015 -9.38 -36.19 -6.88
N SER A 1016 -9.04 -36.40 -5.60
CA SER A 1016 -9.91 -36.11 -4.46
C SER A 1016 -9.53 -34.79 -3.78
N ALA A 1017 -10.49 -34.16 -3.10
CA ALA A 1017 -10.22 -32.91 -2.37
C ALA A 1017 -9.32 -33.13 -1.13
N GLN A 1018 -9.23 -34.36 -0.59
CA GLN A 1018 -8.42 -34.66 0.60
C GLN A 1018 -6.91 -34.69 0.29
N GLU A 1019 -6.54 -34.99 -0.96
CA GLU A 1019 -5.15 -34.94 -1.46
C GLU A 1019 -4.61 -33.52 -1.69
N SER A 1020 -5.43 -32.48 -1.46
CA SER A 1020 -5.12 -31.09 -1.81
C SER A 1020 -4.32 -30.29 -0.75
N LYS A 1021 -3.88 -30.92 0.34
CA LYS A 1021 -3.09 -30.26 1.38
C LYS A 1021 -1.60 -30.46 1.12
N LEU A 1022 -0.85 -29.35 1.03
CA LEU A 1022 0.61 -29.42 1.03
C LEU A 1022 1.10 -30.09 2.33
N PRO A 1023 2.02 -31.07 2.28
CA PRO A 1023 2.60 -31.63 3.48
C PRO A 1023 3.33 -30.54 4.27
N GLY A 1024 3.05 -30.45 5.57
CA GLY A 1024 3.53 -29.39 6.46
C GLY A 1024 5.04 -29.40 6.76
N SER A 1025 5.80 -30.33 6.17
CA SER A 1025 7.26 -30.38 6.33
C SER A 1025 7.93 -30.29 4.95
N LEU A 1026 8.24 -29.08 4.52
CA LEU A 1026 9.42 -28.88 3.70
C LEU A 1026 10.58 -28.89 4.69
N LYS A 1027 11.29 -30.01 4.79
CA LYS A 1027 12.61 -29.98 5.40
C LYS A 1027 13.42 -28.98 4.58
N GLU A 1028 13.81 -27.88 5.21
CA GLU A 1028 14.83 -26.99 4.72
C GLU A 1028 16.06 -27.84 4.41
N ASN A 1029 16.44 -27.85 3.14
CA ASN A 1029 17.81 -28.07 2.73
C ASN A 1029 18.30 -26.74 2.18
#